data_AF-A0A970WG83-F1
#
_entry.id   AF-A0A970WG83-F1
#
_cell.length_a   1.000
_cell.length_b   1.000
_cell.length_c   1.000
_cell.angle_alpha   90.00
_cell.angle_beta   90.00
_cell.angle_gamma   90.00
#
_symmetry.space_group_name_H-M   'P 1'
#
loop_
_entity.id
_entity.type
_entity.pdbx_description
1 polymer ?
#
loop_
_entity_poly.entity_id
_entity_poly.type
_entity_poly.pdbx_seq_one_letter_code
_entity_poly.pdbx_strand_id
1 'polypeptide(L)'
;MHSISTRFFLLFTLLLTGPLLAAKEPAEPVLHIGGTGGAYFLAEPGELIIELEKRDTNGSGRRADLRAVLVGPDREVLQDATIPDDGQKQRSGLGPVQTVRLATQVKRKGVFGLNITVSNDRYGTEVVWGFRTNCPHYLIETARGHRDARREEPLVLADPDRARDVCFLPRRGEFGIEVSLPTKDAQAPVVYDDRDNLVKTLAVSDDGKATATIPADRDRGDAPWRLHLPSGQGQVQIDGVTRWDDGDSYPSLPLWTPDRSSWFPLLEYRWLVTPYRRTVYGEAASERTIGFRVQNNSGKKQVIRLELEFPGQPWKAQLATEEVTLGPKKAREVAVQFTVPDSRQAVCVRATPAESPDFSTYATLTVKPGAAPIDRPLKLPLTMKPYEHENEQFGYVPDYPVDNQVYFDHENRPYVNKGSAIVALRDGKWVETALASTATGGDKELAGQRFSAASSKIAFDTEGGVYLVARSGQTAALLHSSDGGKTFAAHAIPGRERSSRSFDIEQFSGHNGSDGPPPFIRVTYIASDPKHFWRRINDLELFVPRREGGSIMMGEPILLSKLCIGLAMHSGAPSSIVSRGTKIHVAWGEATDPEKKVPGVPAYVVTYDRETKTLGKPALVAYGPPANDVHNSPSITMDSRGYLHVLAGTHGSPFPYAKSLKPNDAGGGWTEPVPTSADWRQTYIGLVCGADDSLHLACRIWRYATEPHPASLHATLGHLRKPADGPWEEPQWLVVPPFSEYSVFYHRLTIDRLGRLFLSYDCWSTYWFYRTDFPGNRRALMMSSDGGEHWKLVEAKDFTQ
;
A
#
# COMPACT_ATOMS: atom_id res chain seq x y z
N MET A 1 -64.81 -85.70 5.90
CA MET A 1 -64.50 -86.56 7.06
C MET A 1 -63.28 -85.99 7.76
N HIS A 2 -63.32 -86.00 9.10
CA HIS A 2 -62.33 -85.63 10.13
C HIS A 2 -60.84 -85.68 9.74
N SER A 3 -59.86 -85.01 10.37
CA SER A 3 -59.75 -84.04 11.49
C SER A 3 -58.26 -84.04 11.92
N ILE A 4 -57.67 -82.86 12.21
CA ILE A 4 -56.57 -82.57 13.20
C ILE A 4 -55.18 -83.24 12.92
N SER A 5 -54.00 -82.61 12.99
CA SER A 5 -53.44 -81.69 14.00
C SER A 5 -52.24 -80.87 13.50
N THR A 6 -52.27 -79.57 13.81
CA THR A 6 -51.22 -78.67 14.36
C THR A 6 -49.76 -78.78 13.89
N ARG A 7 -49.29 -77.76 13.15
CA ARG A 7 -47.87 -77.41 12.92
C ARG A 7 -47.45 -76.23 13.81
N PHE A 8 -46.40 -76.40 14.60
CA PHE A 8 -45.59 -75.32 15.17
C PHE A 8 -44.41 -75.06 14.21
N PHE A 9 -44.27 -73.84 13.71
CA PHE A 9 -43.06 -73.38 13.02
C PHE A 9 -42.57 -72.09 13.71
N LEU A 10 -41.39 -72.20 14.31
CA LEU A 10 -40.60 -71.08 14.84
C LEU A 10 -40.19 -70.19 13.66
N LEU A 11 -40.56 -68.90 13.70
CA LEU A 11 -40.03 -67.89 12.80
C LEU A 11 -38.96 -67.10 13.58
N PHE A 12 -37.71 -67.21 13.13
CA PHE A 12 -36.57 -66.42 13.63
C PHE A 12 -36.67 -65.01 13.04
N THR A 13 -37.02 -64.01 13.85
CA THR A 13 -36.98 -62.59 13.45
C THR A 13 -35.60 -62.05 13.78
N LEU A 14 -34.84 -61.71 12.74
CA LEU A 14 -33.53 -61.07 12.81
C LEU A 14 -33.70 -59.62 13.30
N LEU A 15 -33.18 -59.29 14.49
CA LEU A 15 -33.08 -57.92 15.00
C LEU A 15 -31.92 -57.20 14.29
N LEU A 16 -32.25 -56.38 13.29
CA LEU A 16 -31.36 -55.37 12.71
C LEU A 16 -31.50 -54.08 13.54
N THR A 17 -30.60 -53.86 14.49
CA THR A 17 -30.42 -52.56 15.14
C THR A 17 -29.59 -51.67 14.21
N GLY A 18 -30.27 -50.88 13.37
CA GLY A 18 -29.63 -49.77 12.66
C GLY A 18 -29.35 -48.61 13.63
N PRO A 19 -28.26 -47.84 13.45
CA PRO A 19 -28.05 -46.64 14.24
C PRO A 19 -29.16 -45.64 13.93
N LEU A 20 -29.83 -45.15 14.97
CA LEU A 20 -30.71 -44.00 14.90
C LEU A 20 -29.92 -42.86 14.24
N LEU A 21 -30.30 -42.50 13.01
CA LEU A 21 -29.92 -41.22 12.41
C LEU A 21 -30.46 -40.14 13.35
N ALA A 22 -29.58 -39.58 14.20
CA ALA A 22 -29.88 -38.37 14.92
C ALA A 22 -30.33 -37.34 13.87
N ALA A 23 -31.56 -36.85 14.01
CA ALA A 23 -32.04 -35.74 13.22
C ALA A 23 -31.03 -34.60 13.41
N LYS A 24 -30.31 -34.25 12.33
CA LYS A 24 -29.38 -33.14 12.31
C LYS A 24 -30.20 -31.92 12.72
N GLU A 25 -29.90 -31.33 13.88
CA GLU A 25 -30.51 -30.05 14.26
C GLU A 25 -30.36 -29.08 13.09
N PRO A 26 -31.40 -28.29 12.76
CA PRO A 26 -31.29 -27.30 11.70
C PRO A 26 -30.09 -26.39 12.03
N ALA A 27 -29.13 -26.30 11.10
CA ALA A 27 -27.95 -25.48 11.29
C ALA A 27 -28.36 -24.05 11.66
N GLU A 28 -27.69 -23.46 12.65
CA GLU A 28 -27.99 -22.09 13.06
C GLU A 28 -27.92 -21.14 11.84
N PRO A 29 -28.90 -20.23 11.68
CA PRO A 29 -28.85 -19.15 10.71
C PRO A 29 -27.60 -18.29 10.84
N VAL A 30 -27.02 -17.97 9.68
CA VAL A 30 -25.81 -17.16 9.55
C VAL A 30 -26.08 -15.72 9.96
N LEU A 31 -25.22 -15.18 10.82
CA LEU A 31 -25.14 -13.74 11.05
C LEU A 31 -24.63 -13.05 9.80
N HIS A 32 -25.50 -12.29 9.14
CA HIS A 32 -25.12 -11.44 8.01
C HIS A 32 -24.61 -10.09 8.50
N ILE A 33 -23.55 -9.62 7.87
CA ILE A 33 -22.88 -8.36 8.18
C ILE A 33 -22.63 -7.55 6.91
N GLY A 34 -22.67 -6.22 7.03
CA GLY A 34 -22.28 -5.31 5.97
C GLY A 34 -20.79 -4.99 5.98
N GLY A 35 -20.30 -4.31 4.95
CA GLY A 35 -18.89 -4.00 4.78
C GLY A 35 -18.13 -5.03 3.95
N THR A 36 -16.88 -4.71 3.66
CA THR A 36 -15.89 -5.64 3.09
C THR A 36 -14.91 -6.06 4.18
N GLY A 37 -13.85 -6.78 3.82
CA GLY A 37 -12.80 -7.16 4.76
C GLY A 37 -12.56 -8.66 4.70
N GLY A 38 -13.00 -9.39 5.73
CA GLY A 38 -12.79 -10.83 5.77
C GLY A 38 -12.88 -11.48 7.15
N ALA A 39 -12.26 -12.66 7.26
CA ALA A 39 -12.13 -13.39 8.51
C ALA A 39 -10.78 -14.11 8.59
N TYR A 40 -10.30 -14.35 9.82
CA TYR A 40 -9.12 -15.14 10.11
C TYR A 40 -9.53 -16.39 10.89
N PHE A 41 -8.87 -17.51 10.62
CA PHE A 41 -9.17 -18.82 11.21
C PHE A 41 -7.90 -19.45 11.76
N LEU A 42 -7.86 -19.79 13.04
CA LEU A 42 -6.78 -20.60 13.60
C LEU A 42 -7.15 -22.08 13.47
N ALA A 43 -6.83 -22.65 12.30
CA ALA A 43 -7.25 -24.00 11.96
C ALA A 43 -6.23 -25.05 12.39
N GLU A 44 -6.73 -26.20 12.84
CA GLU A 44 -5.95 -27.40 13.20
C GLU A 44 -5.80 -28.35 12.00
N PRO A 45 -4.84 -29.29 12.00
CA PRO A 45 -4.76 -30.34 10.99
C PRO A 45 -6.09 -31.09 10.82
N GLY A 46 -6.58 -31.15 9.59
CA GLY A 46 -7.94 -31.62 9.28
C GLY A 46 -8.52 -30.93 8.05
N GLU A 47 -9.80 -31.17 7.76
CA GLU A 47 -10.51 -30.39 6.75
C GLU A 47 -10.93 -29.06 7.35
N LEU A 48 -10.63 -27.94 6.68
CA LEU A 48 -11.21 -26.63 6.96
C LEU A 48 -12.32 -26.37 5.94
N ILE A 49 -13.52 -26.07 6.43
CA ILE A 49 -14.70 -25.77 5.61
C ILE A 49 -15.21 -24.38 5.99
N ILE A 50 -15.51 -23.58 4.98
CA ILE A 50 -16.17 -22.29 5.11
C ILE A 50 -17.33 -22.24 4.11
N GLU A 51 -18.56 -22.17 4.61
CA GLU A 51 -19.75 -21.94 3.80
C GLU A 51 -20.10 -20.46 3.89
N LEU A 52 -19.88 -19.73 2.80
CA LEU A 52 -20.10 -18.29 2.72
C LEU A 52 -21.49 -18.03 2.12
N GLU A 53 -22.25 -17.14 2.75
CA GLU A 53 -23.54 -16.63 2.28
C GLU A 53 -23.39 -15.16 1.88
N LYS A 54 -24.10 -14.76 0.81
CA LYS A 54 -24.25 -13.38 0.32
C LYS A 54 -25.72 -13.10 0.07
N ARG A 55 -26.14 -11.86 0.34
CA ARG A 55 -27.40 -11.28 -0.13
C ARG A 55 -27.16 -9.86 -0.63
N ASP A 56 -27.67 -9.53 -1.81
CA ASP A 56 -27.65 -8.16 -2.33
C ASP A 56 -28.69 -7.31 -1.62
N THR A 57 -28.33 -6.08 -1.24
CA THR A 57 -29.27 -5.13 -0.64
C THR A 57 -30.18 -4.47 -1.68
N ASN A 58 -29.77 -4.54 -2.96
CA ASN A 58 -30.44 -3.96 -4.13
C ASN A 58 -30.70 -2.45 -3.99
N GLY A 59 -29.95 -1.71 -3.16
CA GLY A 59 -30.22 -0.30 -2.87
C GLY A 59 -29.95 0.66 -4.05
N SER A 60 -28.82 0.47 -4.76
CA SER A 60 -28.36 1.40 -5.80
C SER A 60 -28.51 0.90 -7.24
N GLY A 61 -28.74 -0.40 -7.45
CA GLY A 61 -28.74 -1.04 -8.77
C GLY A 61 -27.34 -1.23 -9.39
N ARG A 62 -26.28 -0.98 -8.61
CA ARG A 62 -24.91 -1.29 -9.02
C ARG A 62 -24.65 -2.79 -8.92
N ARG A 63 -24.03 -3.36 -9.94
CA ARG A 63 -23.56 -4.76 -9.93
C ARG A 63 -22.58 -4.98 -8.78
N ALA A 64 -22.87 -5.93 -7.91
CA ALA A 64 -22.12 -6.23 -6.69
C ALA A 64 -21.71 -7.72 -6.59
N ASP A 65 -20.82 -8.16 -7.48
CA ASP A 65 -20.19 -9.48 -7.38
C ASP A 65 -19.27 -9.53 -6.16
N LEU A 66 -19.52 -10.47 -5.24
CA LEU A 66 -18.65 -10.72 -4.09
C LEU A 66 -17.58 -11.74 -4.50
N ARG A 67 -16.31 -11.39 -4.32
CA ARG A 67 -15.16 -12.31 -4.49
C ARG A 67 -14.55 -12.64 -3.13
N ALA A 68 -14.38 -13.94 -2.90
CA ALA A 68 -13.86 -14.53 -1.67
C ALA A 68 -12.56 -15.30 -1.96
N VAL A 69 -11.45 -14.85 -1.34
CA VAL A 69 -10.12 -15.44 -1.53
C VAL A 69 -9.66 -16.08 -0.22
N LEU A 70 -9.64 -17.41 -0.18
CA LEU A 70 -9.14 -18.20 0.95
C LEU A 70 -7.63 -18.41 0.80
N VAL A 71 -6.87 -18.03 1.82
CA VAL A 71 -5.41 -18.11 1.86
C VAL A 71 -4.90 -18.90 3.06
N GLY A 72 -3.77 -19.59 2.87
CA GLY A 72 -3.08 -20.35 3.91
C GLY A 72 -2.34 -19.49 4.93
N PRO A 73 -1.68 -20.12 5.93
CA PRO A 73 -0.82 -19.44 6.90
C PRO A 73 0.35 -18.67 6.27
N ASP A 74 0.88 -19.18 5.16
CA ASP A 74 1.90 -18.54 4.33
C ASP A 74 1.33 -17.64 3.22
N ARG A 75 0.01 -17.40 3.26
CA ARG A 75 -0.76 -16.62 2.29
C ARG A 75 -0.77 -17.16 0.86
N GLU A 76 -0.43 -18.42 0.64
CA GLU A 76 -0.77 -19.09 -0.62
C GLU A 76 -2.29 -19.05 -0.85
N VAL A 77 -2.72 -18.67 -2.05
CA VAL A 77 -4.15 -18.71 -2.42
C VAL A 77 -4.56 -20.16 -2.60
N LEU A 78 -5.44 -20.62 -1.73
CA LEU A 78 -5.95 -21.99 -1.73
C LEU A 78 -7.19 -22.12 -2.61
N GLN A 79 -8.08 -21.13 -2.53
CA GLN A 79 -9.29 -21.03 -3.35
C GLN A 79 -9.68 -19.56 -3.57
N ASP A 80 -10.26 -19.29 -4.73
CA ASP A 80 -10.73 -17.97 -5.16
C ASP A 80 -12.08 -18.18 -5.84
N ALA A 81 -13.15 -17.64 -5.24
CA ALA A 81 -14.51 -17.87 -5.69
C ALA A 81 -15.30 -16.57 -5.77
N THR A 82 -16.25 -16.50 -6.69
CA THR A 82 -17.12 -15.34 -6.89
C THR A 82 -18.57 -15.76 -6.73
N ILE A 83 -19.33 -15.03 -5.92
CA ILE A 83 -20.79 -15.06 -5.90
C ILE A 83 -21.27 -13.84 -6.72
N PRO A 84 -21.96 -14.04 -7.86
CA PRO A 84 -22.38 -12.94 -8.72
C PRO A 84 -23.46 -12.08 -8.07
N ASP A 85 -23.66 -10.87 -8.59
CA ASP A 85 -24.88 -10.08 -8.39
C ASP A 85 -26.16 -10.91 -8.62
N ASP A 86 -27.22 -10.70 -7.81
CA ASP A 86 -28.47 -11.46 -7.92
C ASP A 86 -29.34 -11.08 -9.14
N GLY A 87 -28.99 -9.98 -9.83
CA GLY A 87 -29.69 -9.48 -11.00
C GLY A 87 -31.06 -8.85 -10.72
N GLN A 88 -31.40 -8.61 -9.45
CA GLN A 88 -32.67 -7.98 -9.09
C GLN A 88 -32.67 -6.48 -9.41
N LYS A 89 -33.90 -5.93 -9.51
CA LYS A 89 -34.08 -4.51 -9.77
C LYS A 89 -33.71 -3.70 -8.53
N GLN A 90 -33.17 -2.50 -8.78
CA GLN A 90 -32.98 -1.52 -7.73
C GLN A 90 -34.25 -1.34 -6.87
N ARG A 91 -34.06 -1.29 -5.54
CA ARG A 91 -35.08 -1.17 -4.48
C ARG A 91 -36.04 -2.36 -4.38
N SER A 92 -35.66 -3.56 -4.86
CA SER A 92 -36.42 -4.79 -4.60
C SER A 92 -36.32 -5.29 -3.14
N GLY A 93 -35.40 -4.72 -2.36
CA GLY A 93 -35.09 -5.18 -1.02
C GLY A 93 -34.03 -6.26 -1.01
N LEU A 94 -33.87 -6.94 0.12
CA LEU A 94 -32.81 -7.91 0.33
C LEU A 94 -33.01 -9.15 -0.55
N GLY A 95 -32.03 -9.43 -1.40
CA GLY A 95 -32.02 -10.56 -2.34
C GLY A 95 -32.08 -11.93 -1.68
N PRO A 96 -32.19 -13.01 -2.49
CA PRO A 96 -32.10 -14.38 -2.00
C PRO A 96 -30.71 -14.65 -1.40
N VAL A 97 -30.64 -15.65 -0.54
CA VAL A 97 -29.36 -16.18 -0.07
C VAL A 97 -28.67 -16.90 -1.24
N GLN A 98 -27.49 -16.43 -1.59
CA GLN A 98 -26.56 -17.10 -2.50
C GLN A 98 -25.38 -17.64 -1.69
N THR A 99 -24.86 -18.81 -2.05
CA THR A 99 -23.82 -19.47 -1.26
C THR A 99 -22.64 -19.95 -2.10
N VAL A 100 -21.47 -20.03 -1.45
CA VAL A 100 -20.31 -20.76 -1.98
C VAL A 100 -19.61 -21.50 -0.85
N ARG A 101 -19.16 -22.72 -1.12
CA ARG A 101 -18.36 -23.52 -0.18
C ARG A 101 -16.90 -23.44 -0.55
N LEU A 102 -16.09 -22.98 0.39
CA LEU A 102 -14.63 -23.02 0.33
C LEU A 102 -14.12 -24.12 1.26
N ALA A 103 -13.18 -24.94 0.81
CA ALA A 103 -12.60 -26.00 1.63
C ALA A 103 -11.16 -26.32 1.26
N THR A 104 -10.38 -26.73 2.26
CA THR A 104 -8.98 -27.13 2.09
C THR A 104 -8.56 -28.16 3.14
N GLN A 105 -7.56 -28.98 2.81
CA GLN A 105 -6.92 -29.87 3.76
C GLN A 105 -5.82 -29.11 4.51
N VAL A 106 -6.06 -28.81 5.78
CA VAL A 106 -5.08 -28.25 6.69
C VAL A 106 -4.06 -29.34 7.04
N LYS A 107 -2.82 -29.16 6.59
CA LYS A 107 -1.71 -30.07 6.91
C LYS A 107 -1.07 -29.75 8.25
N ARG A 108 -1.19 -28.49 8.69
CA ARG A 108 -0.46 -27.89 9.79
C ARG A 108 -1.30 -26.80 10.42
N LYS A 109 -1.25 -26.69 11.75
CA LYS A 109 -1.86 -25.57 12.48
C LYS A 109 -1.40 -24.23 11.89
N GLY A 110 -2.27 -23.24 11.81
CA GLY A 110 -1.88 -21.90 11.38
C GLY A 110 -3.04 -20.95 11.20
N VAL A 111 -2.73 -19.68 10.94
CA VAL A 111 -3.72 -18.63 10.72
C VAL A 111 -4.08 -18.53 9.25
N PHE A 112 -5.22 -19.08 8.86
CA PHE A 112 -5.80 -18.91 7.52
C PHE A 112 -6.54 -17.57 7.44
N GLY A 113 -6.66 -17.03 6.22
CA GLY A 113 -7.38 -15.79 5.97
C GLY A 113 -8.43 -15.97 4.87
N LEU A 114 -9.57 -15.31 5.00
CA LEU A 114 -10.59 -15.19 3.97
C LEU A 114 -10.74 -13.70 3.65
N ASN A 115 -10.37 -13.28 2.45
CA ASN A 115 -10.51 -11.89 2.03
C ASN A 115 -11.77 -11.72 1.16
N ILE A 116 -12.60 -10.73 1.50
CA ILE A 116 -13.86 -10.40 0.85
C ILE A 116 -13.73 -9.05 0.15
N THR A 117 -13.94 -9.08 -1.16
CA THR A 117 -13.99 -7.89 -2.02
C THR A 117 -15.29 -7.87 -2.81
N VAL A 118 -15.77 -6.69 -3.19
CA VAL A 118 -17.03 -6.54 -3.93
C VAL A 118 -16.83 -5.58 -5.11
N SER A 119 -17.32 -5.98 -6.28
CA SER A 119 -17.25 -5.17 -7.51
C SER A 119 -18.10 -3.90 -7.38
N ASN A 120 -17.59 -2.78 -7.88
CA ASN A 120 -18.18 -1.44 -7.85
C ASN A 120 -18.54 -0.93 -6.45
N ASP A 121 -18.06 -1.61 -5.40
CA ASP A 121 -18.40 -1.33 -4.02
C ASP A 121 -17.24 -1.66 -3.07
N ARG A 122 -16.22 -0.81 -3.09
CA ARG A 122 -15.10 -0.91 -2.14
C ARG A 122 -15.51 -0.79 -0.66
N TYR A 123 -16.75 -0.40 -0.34
CA TYR A 123 -17.22 -0.19 1.03
C TYR A 123 -18.17 -1.28 1.55
N GLY A 124 -18.66 -2.17 0.70
CA GLY A 124 -19.59 -3.24 1.06
C GLY A 124 -20.95 -2.72 1.54
N THR A 125 -21.50 -1.71 0.85
CA THR A 125 -22.85 -1.18 1.10
C THR A 125 -23.94 -1.85 0.25
N GLU A 126 -23.57 -2.53 -0.83
CA GLU A 126 -24.51 -3.18 -1.76
C GLU A 126 -24.79 -4.64 -1.40
N VAL A 127 -24.01 -5.23 -0.48
CA VAL A 127 -24.19 -6.62 -0.05
C VAL A 127 -24.12 -6.75 1.47
N VAL A 128 -24.75 -7.79 1.98
CA VAL A 128 -24.43 -8.36 3.29
C VAL A 128 -23.93 -9.78 3.08
N TRP A 129 -22.99 -10.22 3.91
CA TRP A 129 -22.41 -11.55 3.82
C TRP A 129 -22.22 -12.14 5.21
N GLY A 130 -22.05 -13.45 5.30
CA GLY A 130 -21.72 -14.14 6.54
C GLY A 130 -21.25 -15.54 6.24
N PHE A 131 -20.79 -16.29 7.24
CA PHE A 131 -20.29 -17.65 7.00
C PHE A 131 -20.61 -18.62 8.12
N ARG A 132 -20.56 -19.91 7.79
CA ARG A 132 -20.40 -21.01 8.74
C ARG A 132 -19.03 -21.64 8.54
N THR A 133 -18.43 -22.15 9.61
CA THR A 133 -17.16 -22.88 9.53
C THR A 133 -17.12 -23.99 10.57
N ASN A 134 -16.33 -25.02 10.29
CA ASN A 134 -15.97 -26.04 11.28
C ASN A 134 -14.74 -25.65 12.11
N CYS A 135 -14.13 -24.49 11.87
CA CYS A 135 -13.03 -23.98 12.68
C CYS A 135 -13.58 -23.34 13.95
N PRO A 136 -13.25 -23.85 15.15
CA PRO A 136 -13.78 -23.30 16.39
C PRO A 136 -13.25 -21.89 16.67
N HIS A 137 -12.04 -21.56 16.20
CA HIS A 137 -11.37 -20.29 16.46
C HIS A 137 -11.34 -19.40 15.23
N TYR A 138 -12.04 -18.28 15.27
CA TYR A 138 -12.10 -17.31 14.18
C TYR A 138 -12.36 -15.88 14.67
N LEU A 139 -11.90 -14.91 13.89
CA LEU A 139 -12.15 -13.49 14.08
C LEU A 139 -12.57 -12.85 12.76
N ILE A 140 -13.57 -11.97 12.82
CA ILE A 140 -14.11 -11.22 11.69
C ILE A 140 -13.43 -9.85 11.64
N GLU A 141 -13.07 -9.40 10.45
CA GLU A 141 -12.48 -8.08 10.19
C GLU A 141 -13.33 -7.36 9.12
N THR A 142 -14.09 -6.33 9.50
CA THR A 142 -15.08 -5.70 8.60
C THR A 142 -14.60 -4.35 8.04
N ALA A 143 -13.29 -4.17 7.89
CA ALA A 143 -12.77 -2.90 7.40
C ALA A 143 -13.10 -2.67 5.93
N ARG A 144 -13.38 -1.41 5.62
CA ARG A 144 -13.83 -0.97 4.31
C ARG A 144 -12.70 -0.38 3.49
N GLY A 145 -13.02 -0.06 2.24
CA GLY A 145 -12.15 0.68 1.34
C GLY A 145 -11.79 2.09 1.84
N HIS A 146 -10.73 2.64 1.25
CA HIS A 146 -10.22 3.97 1.56
C HIS A 146 -11.24 5.10 1.37
N ARG A 147 -11.22 6.06 2.30
CA ARG A 147 -11.98 7.32 2.28
C ARG A 147 -11.03 8.47 2.62
N ASP A 148 -11.26 9.63 2.01
CA ASP A 148 -10.54 10.87 2.35
C ASP A 148 -11.19 11.55 3.57
N ALA A 149 -11.30 10.82 4.68
CA ALA A 149 -11.95 11.24 5.93
C ALA A 149 -11.29 10.59 7.15
N ARG A 150 -11.65 11.03 8.37
CA ARG A 150 -11.28 10.30 9.59
C ARG A 150 -11.70 8.85 9.44
N ARG A 151 -10.79 7.95 9.81
CA ARG A 151 -11.03 6.53 9.66
C ARG A 151 -11.97 6.00 10.74
N GLU A 152 -13.04 5.36 10.29
CA GLU A 152 -14.04 4.69 11.12
C GLU A 152 -14.52 3.43 10.38
N GLU A 153 -14.71 2.34 11.12
CA GLU A 153 -15.08 1.03 10.57
C GLU A 153 -16.28 0.44 11.34
N PRO A 154 -17.47 1.05 11.29
CA PRO A 154 -18.63 0.57 12.04
C PRO A 154 -18.94 -0.90 11.72
N LEU A 155 -19.31 -1.69 12.72
CA LEU A 155 -19.86 -3.02 12.48
C LEU A 155 -21.31 -2.85 12.06
N VAL A 156 -21.71 -3.44 10.93
CA VAL A 156 -23.08 -3.36 10.42
C VAL A 156 -23.67 -4.75 10.50
N LEU A 157 -24.63 -4.96 11.39
CA LEU A 157 -25.29 -6.24 11.59
C LEU A 157 -26.65 -6.27 10.88
N ALA A 158 -26.97 -7.38 10.23
CA ALA A 158 -28.15 -7.55 9.37
C ALA A 158 -28.93 -8.84 9.69
N ASP A 159 -29.24 -9.07 10.96
CA ASP A 159 -30.00 -10.22 11.45
C ASP A 159 -31.08 -9.80 12.48
N PRO A 160 -32.20 -9.22 12.02
CA PRO A 160 -33.18 -8.58 12.91
C PRO A 160 -33.94 -9.56 13.81
N ASP A 161 -34.06 -10.82 13.40
CA ASP A 161 -34.97 -11.78 14.03
C ASP A 161 -34.35 -12.50 15.24
N ARG A 162 -33.08 -12.21 15.57
CA ARG A 162 -32.32 -12.93 16.58
C ARG A 162 -31.45 -12.00 17.39
N ALA A 163 -31.29 -12.30 18.68
CA ALA A 163 -30.27 -11.64 19.48
C ALA A 163 -28.86 -12.05 19.00
N ARG A 164 -27.92 -11.11 19.05
CA ARG A 164 -26.53 -11.33 18.62
C ARG A 164 -25.55 -10.68 19.57
N ASP A 165 -24.43 -11.35 19.75
CA ASP A 165 -23.32 -10.83 20.53
C ASP A 165 -22.24 -10.26 19.61
N VAL A 166 -21.56 -9.23 20.07
CA VAL A 166 -20.32 -8.70 19.51
C VAL A 166 -19.26 -8.85 20.59
N CYS A 167 -18.37 -9.83 20.42
CA CYS A 167 -17.25 -10.06 21.31
C CYS A 167 -16.01 -9.31 20.79
N PHE A 168 -15.41 -8.46 21.62
CA PHE A 168 -14.32 -7.56 21.24
C PHE A 168 -13.33 -7.37 22.40
N LEU A 169 -12.09 -7.00 22.08
CA LEU A 169 -11.10 -6.64 23.10
C LEU A 169 -11.22 -5.14 23.42
N PRO A 170 -11.67 -4.75 24.62
CA PRO A 170 -11.76 -3.34 24.99
C PRO A 170 -10.37 -2.70 25.12
N ARG A 171 -10.23 -1.42 24.75
CA ARG A 171 -9.01 -0.67 25.10
C ARG A 171 -8.91 -0.50 26.63
N ARG A 172 -7.71 -0.31 27.19
CA ARG A 172 -7.51 -0.13 28.65
C ARG A 172 -7.95 1.25 29.16
N GLY A 173 -7.84 2.27 28.31
CA GLY A 173 -8.30 3.62 28.61
C GLY A 173 -9.82 3.72 28.72
N GLU A 174 -10.32 4.93 28.96
CA GLU A 174 -11.73 5.24 28.76
C GLU A 174 -12.12 5.00 27.30
N PHE A 175 -13.32 4.49 27.07
CA PHE A 175 -13.83 4.26 25.73
C PHE A 175 -15.34 4.43 25.63
N GLY A 176 -15.79 4.93 24.50
CA GLY A 176 -17.19 5.02 24.14
C GLY A 176 -17.68 3.81 23.35
N ILE A 177 -18.95 3.48 23.55
CA ILE A 177 -19.74 2.58 22.72
C ILE A 177 -20.95 3.35 22.21
N GLU A 178 -21.21 3.27 20.91
CA GLU A 178 -22.39 3.81 20.25
C GLU A 178 -23.04 2.73 19.39
N VAL A 179 -24.33 2.51 19.57
CA VAL A 179 -25.13 1.59 18.77
C VAL A 179 -26.27 2.38 18.14
N SER A 180 -26.34 2.39 16.81
CA SER A 180 -27.49 2.93 16.07
C SER A 180 -28.44 1.80 15.72
N LEU A 181 -29.64 1.84 16.30
CA LEU A 181 -30.69 0.82 16.15
C LEU A 181 -31.72 1.25 15.09
N PRO A 182 -32.43 0.30 14.47
CA PRO A 182 -33.40 0.60 13.41
C PRO A 182 -34.65 1.35 13.91
N THR A 183 -35.01 1.20 15.19
CA THR A 183 -36.18 1.86 15.80
C THR A 183 -35.86 2.32 17.22
N LYS A 184 -36.57 3.36 17.69
CA LYS A 184 -36.47 3.87 19.06
C LYS A 184 -37.06 2.95 20.13
N ASP A 185 -37.96 2.05 19.71
CA ASP A 185 -38.62 1.08 20.60
C ASP A 185 -37.80 -0.22 20.75
N ALA A 186 -36.59 -0.26 20.19
CA ALA A 186 -35.69 -1.38 20.31
C ALA A 186 -35.24 -1.59 21.77
N GLN A 187 -35.08 -2.85 22.16
CA GLN A 187 -34.57 -3.19 23.49
C GLN A 187 -33.11 -2.74 23.65
N ALA A 188 -32.77 -2.28 24.86
CA ALA A 188 -31.46 -1.74 25.19
C ALA A 188 -30.33 -2.78 25.02
N PRO A 189 -29.25 -2.46 24.29
CA PRO A 189 -28.04 -3.26 24.28
C PRO A 189 -27.37 -3.32 25.65
N VAL A 190 -26.64 -4.40 25.93
CA VAL A 190 -26.02 -4.65 27.23
C VAL A 190 -24.57 -5.07 27.07
N VAL A 191 -23.67 -4.51 27.89
CA VAL A 191 -22.24 -4.82 27.90
C VAL A 191 -21.91 -5.67 29.11
N TYR A 192 -21.22 -6.78 28.86
CA TYR A 192 -20.68 -7.69 29.86
C TYR A 192 -19.15 -7.76 29.78
N ASP A 193 -18.50 -7.93 30.93
CA ASP A 193 -17.06 -8.15 30.99
C ASP A 193 -16.67 -9.58 30.53
N ASP A 194 -15.40 -9.94 30.72
CA ASP A 194 -14.85 -11.25 30.38
C ASP A 194 -15.31 -12.38 31.32
N ARG A 195 -16.02 -12.05 32.41
CA ARG A 195 -16.56 -12.97 33.40
C ARG A 195 -18.10 -12.99 33.41
N ASP A 196 -18.71 -12.40 32.38
CA ASP A 196 -20.16 -12.21 32.24
C ASP A 196 -20.83 -11.38 33.34
N ASN A 197 -20.07 -10.53 34.05
CA ASN A 197 -20.67 -9.53 34.91
C ASN A 197 -21.22 -8.39 34.05
N LEU A 198 -22.41 -7.90 34.43
CA LEU A 198 -23.01 -6.71 33.82
C LEU A 198 -22.12 -5.48 34.06
N VAL A 199 -21.63 -4.87 32.99
CA VAL A 199 -20.89 -3.60 33.05
C VAL A 199 -21.83 -2.42 32.85
N LYS A 200 -22.67 -2.48 31.81
CA LYS A 200 -23.55 -1.35 31.46
C LYS A 200 -24.74 -1.78 30.59
N THR A 201 -25.91 -1.23 30.87
CA THR A 201 -27.05 -1.23 29.93
C THR A 201 -27.08 0.12 29.20
N LEU A 202 -27.15 0.10 27.87
CA LEU A 202 -27.14 1.30 27.03
C LEU A 202 -28.58 1.75 26.79
N ALA A 203 -28.98 2.84 27.45
CA ALA A 203 -30.31 3.42 27.24
C ALA A 203 -30.47 3.90 25.79
N VAL A 204 -31.60 3.57 25.17
CA VAL A 204 -31.94 3.97 23.80
C VAL A 204 -32.60 5.34 23.85
N SER A 205 -32.04 6.31 23.14
CA SER A 205 -32.60 7.66 22.96
C SER A 205 -33.70 7.69 21.90
N ASP A 206 -34.44 8.79 21.87
CA ASP A 206 -35.58 8.98 20.96
C ASP A 206 -35.21 8.93 19.47
N ASP A 207 -33.93 9.12 19.13
CA ASP A 207 -33.37 8.99 17.78
C ASP A 207 -32.87 7.57 17.45
N GLY A 208 -33.12 6.59 18.33
CA GLY A 208 -32.72 5.19 18.12
C GLY A 208 -31.24 4.92 18.38
N LYS A 209 -30.54 5.81 19.09
CA LYS A 209 -29.14 5.58 19.47
C LYS A 209 -29.02 5.08 20.90
N ALA A 210 -28.07 4.20 21.15
CA ALA A 210 -27.73 3.74 22.49
C ALA A 210 -26.24 4.01 22.74
N THR A 211 -25.92 4.79 23.76
CA THR A 211 -24.52 5.20 24.03
C THR A 211 -24.11 4.88 25.47
N ALA A 212 -22.83 4.58 25.64
CA ALA A 212 -22.20 4.45 26.95
C ALA A 212 -20.74 4.90 26.89
N THR A 213 -20.29 5.54 27.96
CA THR A 213 -18.86 5.75 28.24
C THR A 213 -18.46 4.80 29.36
N ILE A 214 -17.44 3.99 29.12
CA ILE A 214 -16.87 3.06 30.10
C ILE A 214 -15.57 3.67 30.62
N PRO A 215 -15.43 3.90 31.94
CA PRO A 215 -14.25 4.54 32.51
C PRO A 215 -12.99 3.71 32.27
N ALA A 216 -11.81 4.34 32.33
CA ALA A 216 -10.55 3.63 32.27
C ALA A 216 -10.41 2.65 33.45
N ASP A 217 -9.85 1.47 33.17
CA ASP A 217 -9.54 0.49 34.22
C ASP A 217 -8.20 -0.18 33.89
N ARG A 218 -7.25 -0.07 34.83
CA ARG A 218 -5.91 -0.65 34.68
C ARG A 218 -5.90 -2.16 34.90
N ASP A 219 -6.90 -2.69 35.60
CA ASP A 219 -7.08 -4.11 35.89
C ASP A 219 -7.91 -4.82 34.81
N ARG A 220 -8.34 -4.08 33.78
CA ARG A 220 -9.00 -4.64 32.58
C ARG A 220 -8.08 -5.67 31.93
N GLY A 221 -8.53 -6.93 31.97
CA GLY A 221 -7.80 -8.08 31.43
C GLY A 221 -7.63 -8.05 29.91
N ASP A 222 -6.96 -9.06 29.37
CA ASP A 222 -6.68 -9.20 27.94
C ASP A 222 -7.68 -10.17 27.24
N ALA A 223 -8.85 -10.38 27.84
CA ALA A 223 -9.91 -11.25 27.34
C ALA A 223 -11.08 -10.44 26.72
N PRO A 224 -11.78 -10.99 25.73
CA PRO A 224 -12.86 -10.28 25.04
C PRO A 224 -14.10 -10.04 25.92
N TRP A 225 -14.59 -8.81 25.89
CA TRP A 225 -15.89 -8.40 26.43
C TRP A 225 -16.99 -8.67 25.42
N ARG A 226 -18.25 -8.63 25.89
CA ARG A 226 -19.43 -8.97 25.08
C ARG A 226 -20.43 -7.83 25.09
N LEU A 227 -20.72 -7.26 23.92
CA LEU A 227 -21.87 -6.41 23.69
C LEU A 227 -23.03 -7.27 23.17
N HIS A 228 -24.06 -7.43 23.97
CA HIS A 228 -25.28 -8.15 23.63
C HIS A 228 -26.30 -7.21 22.99
N LEU A 229 -26.74 -7.52 21.78
CA LEU A 229 -27.84 -6.86 21.10
C LEU A 229 -29.08 -7.78 21.11
N PRO A 230 -30.22 -7.33 21.68
CA PRO A 230 -31.46 -8.13 21.67
C PRO A 230 -32.01 -8.44 20.27
N SER A 231 -31.63 -7.64 19.27
CA SER A 231 -31.83 -7.87 17.84
C SER A 231 -30.51 -7.61 17.14
N GLY A 232 -30.05 -8.55 16.30
CA GLY A 232 -28.80 -8.51 15.55
C GLY A 232 -28.83 -7.54 14.37
N GLN A 233 -29.53 -6.42 14.51
CA GLN A 233 -29.64 -5.38 13.51
C GLN A 233 -29.19 -4.04 14.09
N GLY A 234 -28.24 -3.38 13.41
CA GLY A 234 -27.76 -2.06 13.80
C GLY A 234 -26.34 -1.76 13.35
N GLN A 235 -25.89 -0.55 13.68
CA GLN A 235 -24.50 -0.13 13.48
C GLN A 235 -23.81 0.05 14.83
N VAL A 236 -22.68 -0.61 15.03
CA VAL A 236 -21.92 -0.57 16.29
C VAL A 236 -20.59 0.16 16.06
N GLN A 237 -20.32 1.12 16.94
CA GLN A 237 -19.04 1.82 17.05
C GLN A 237 -18.48 1.65 18.47
N ILE A 238 -17.21 1.26 18.57
CA ILE A 238 -16.50 1.04 19.82
C ILE A 238 -15.12 1.69 19.70
N ASP A 239 -14.78 2.60 20.61
CA ASP A 239 -13.44 3.22 20.60
C ASP A 239 -12.37 2.19 20.96
N GLY A 240 -11.26 2.21 20.21
CA GLY A 240 -10.21 1.20 20.24
C GLY A 240 -10.46 -0.02 19.35
N VAL A 241 -11.68 -0.20 18.80
CA VAL A 241 -12.05 -1.35 17.95
C VAL A 241 -12.52 -0.91 16.56
N THR A 242 -13.39 0.07 16.44
CA THR A 242 -13.90 0.55 15.13
C THR A 242 -13.58 2.03 14.89
N ARG A 243 -13.17 2.75 15.93
CA ARG A 243 -12.64 4.12 15.91
C ARG A 243 -11.37 4.13 16.76
N TRP A 244 -10.32 4.79 16.31
CA TRP A 244 -9.02 4.75 17.01
C TRP A 244 -8.45 6.14 17.26
N ASP A 245 -7.61 6.18 18.29
CA ASP A 245 -6.73 7.30 18.63
C ASP A 245 -5.27 6.82 18.50
N ASP A 246 -4.33 7.76 18.37
CA ASP A 246 -2.91 7.47 18.10
C ASP A 246 -2.25 6.56 19.18
N GLY A 247 -2.81 6.54 20.39
CA GLY A 247 -2.31 5.73 21.52
C GLY A 247 -2.90 4.32 21.64
N ASP A 248 -3.79 3.91 20.74
CA ASP A 248 -4.37 2.57 20.82
C ASP A 248 -3.34 1.46 20.64
N SER A 249 -3.57 0.33 21.32
CA SER A 249 -2.65 -0.81 21.24
C SER A 249 -2.70 -1.51 19.89
N TYR A 250 -3.86 -1.52 19.25
CA TYR A 250 -4.11 -2.19 17.97
C TYR A 250 -4.92 -1.28 17.04
N PRO A 251 -4.35 -0.13 16.65
CA PRO A 251 -5.06 0.79 15.79
C PRO A 251 -5.34 0.09 14.46
N SER A 252 -6.43 0.49 13.82
CA SER A 252 -6.70 0.10 12.44
C SER A 252 -7.09 -1.37 12.18
N LEU A 253 -7.50 -2.12 13.22
CA LEU A 253 -7.88 -3.53 13.14
C LEU A 253 -9.25 -3.78 13.80
N PRO A 254 -10.37 -3.72 13.05
CA PRO A 254 -11.71 -3.92 13.60
C PRO A 254 -12.03 -5.41 13.75
N LEU A 255 -11.34 -6.08 14.69
CA LEU A 255 -11.50 -7.50 14.97
C LEU A 255 -12.56 -7.76 16.04
N TRP A 256 -13.48 -8.67 15.74
CA TRP A 256 -14.54 -9.12 16.64
C TRP A 256 -15.02 -10.53 16.26
N THR A 257 -15.89 -11.12 17.08
CA THR A 257 -16.55 -12.40 16.77
C THR A 257 -17.93 -12.46 17.43
N PRO A 258 -18.93 -13.16 16.86
CA PRO A 258 -20.22 -13.37 17.52
C PRO A 258 -20.16 -14.36 18.70
N ASP A 259 -19.09 -15.14 18.83
CA ASP A 259 -18.91 -16.11 19.91
C ASP A 259 -17.57 -15.91 20.61
N ARG A 260 -17.62 -15.64 21.92
CA ARG A 260 -16.44 -15.44 22.77
C ARG A 260 -15.50 -16.66 22.72
N SER A 261 -16.04 -17.87 22.60
CA SER A 261 -15.26 -19.11 22.53
C SER A 261 -14.38 -19.20 21.29
N SER A 262 -14.76 -18.49 20.23
CA SER A 262 -14.00 -18.43 18.97
C SER A 262 -12.80 -17.50 19.01
N TRP A 263 -12.66 -16.70 20.06
CA TRP A 263 -11.56 -15.75 20.19
C TRP A 263 -10.20 -16.46 20.26
N PHE A 264 -9.21 -15.92 19.56
CA PHE A 264 -7.82 -16.36 19.63
C PHE A 264 -6.88 -15.14 19.54
N PRO A 265 -5.62 -15.22 20.02
CA PRO A 265 -4.75 -14.06 20.22
C PRO A 265 -4.11 -13.51 18.94
N LEU A 266 -4.89 -13.29 17.88
CA LEU A 266 -4.42 -12.74 16.61
C LEU A 266 -3.80 -11.36 16.77
N LEU A 267 -4.37 -10.49 17.61
CA LEU A 267 -3.86 -9.12 17.82
C LEU A 267 -2.41 -9.10 18.31
N GLU A 268 -2.09 -10.00 19.26
CA GLU A 268 -0.78 -10.10 19.90
C GLU A 268 0.28 -10.73 18.99
N TYR A 269 -0.15 -11.69 18.16
CA TYR A 269 0.73 -12.49 17.30
C TYR A 269 0.51 -12.24 15.81
N ARG A 270 -0.13 -11.12 15.46
CA ARG A 270 -0.25 -10.69 14.07
C ARG A 270 1.14 -10.56 13.46
N TRP A 271 1.33 -11.06 12.25
CA TRP A 271 2.64 -11.03 11.58
C TRP A 271 3.76 -11.74 12.36
N LEU A 272 3.42 -12.78 13.15
CA LEU A 272 4.39 -13.48 14.02
C LEU A 272 5.68 -13.88 13.29
N VAL A 273 5.58 -14.32 12.03
CA VAL A 273 6.71 -14.59 11.14
C VAL A 273 6.40 -14.09 9.72
N THR A 274 7.30 -13.30 9.14
CA THR A 274 7.16 -12.68 7.80
C THR A 274 8.49 -12.62 7.05
N PRO A 275 8.54 -12.45 5.71
CA PRO A 275 7.40 -12.52 4.80
C PRO A 275 6.73 -13.88 4.87
N TYR A 276 5.42 -13.95 4.60
CA TYR A 276 4.67 -15.20 4.72
C TYR A 276 5.15 -16.27 3.76
N ARG A 277 5.63 -15.88 2.58
CA ARG A 277 6.19 -16.76 1.58
C ARG A 277 7.44 -16.13 0.96
N ARG A 278 8.40 -16.98 0.61
CA ARG A 278 9.62 -16.55 -0.08
C ARG A 278 10.04 -17.62 -1.09
N THR A 279 10.24 -17.22 -2.34
CA THR A 279 10.90 -18.04 -3.36
C THR A 279 12.31 -17.52 -3.60
N VAL A 280 13.28 -18.42 -3.59
CA VAL A 280 14.70 -18.13 -3.82
C VAL A 280 15.25 -19.09 -4.87
N TYR A 281 16.10 -18.56 -5.75
CA TYR A 281 16.87 -19.33 -6.73
C TYR A 281 18.35 -19.35 -6.35
N GLY A 282 19.08 -20.37 -6.80
CA GLY A 282 20.53 -20.45 -6.63
C GLY A 282 21.15 -21.63 -7.37
N GLU A 283 22.47 -21.63 -7.51
CA GLU A 283 23.20 -22.77 -8.08
C GLU A 283 23.10 -23.99 -7.17
N ALA A 284 22.89 -25.18 -7.72
CA ALA A 284 22.80 -26.41 -6.95
C ALA A 284 24.07 -26.63 -6.12
N ALA A 285 23.91 -27.20 -4.92
CA ALA A 285 24.95 -27.39 -3.91
C ALA A 285 25.59 -26.11 -3.33
N SER A 286 25.21 -24.90 -3.77
CA SER A 286 25.67 -23.65 -3.14
C SER A 286 25.02 -23.42 -1.78
N GLU A 287 25.77 -22.85 -0.83
CA GLU A 287 25.23 -22.43 0.46
C GLU A 287 24.62 -21.03 0.37
N ARG A 288 23.42 -20.86 0.93
CA ARG A 288 22.70 -19.58 0.96
C ARG A 288 22.03 -19.35 2.30
N THR A 289 21.69 -18.09 2.54
CA THR A 289 20.96 -17.66 3.73
C THR A 289 19.82 -16.74 3.31
N ILE A 290 18.66 -16.86 3.95
CA ILE A 290 17.53 -15.96 3.74
C ILE A 290 16.93 -15.53 5.09
N GLY A 291 16.59 -14.25 5.20
CA GLY A 291 16.02 -13.65 6.41
C GLY A 291 14.50 -13.77 6.49
N PHE A 292 14.00 -13.99 7.69
CA PHE A 292 12.61 -13.85 8.11
C PHE A 292 12.56 -12.95 9.35
N ARG A 293 11.50 -12.18 9.48
CA ARG A 293 11.24 -11.31 10.62
C ARG A 293 10.24 -11.96 11.56
N VAL A 294 10.62 -12.09 12.83
CA VAL A 294 9.76 -12.54 13.92
C VAL A 294 9.31 -11.32 14.73
N GLN A 295 8.00 -11.21 15.00
CA GLN A 295 7.41 -10.01 15.59
C GLN A 295 6.55 -10.31 16.83
N ASN A 296 6.69 -9.47 17.84
CA ASN A 296 5.82 -9.43 19.01
C ASN A 296 4.97 -8.16 18.95
N ASN A 297 3.66 -8.32 18.73
CA ASN A 297 2.70 -7.23 18.74
C ASN A 297 1.98 -7.06 20.08
N SER A 298 2.26 -7.88 21.08
CA SER A 298 1.67 -7.73 22.42
C SER A 298 2.27 -6.53 23.18
N GLY A 299 1.58 -6.13 24.26
CA GLY A 299 2.07 -5.15 25.23
C GLY A 299 3.08 -5.73 26.24
N LYS A 300 3.46 -7.00 26.10
CA LYS A 300 4.31 -7.74 27.05
C LYS A 300 5.54 -8.30 26.34
N LYS A 301 6.53 -8.73 27.12
CA LYS A 301 7.65 -9.53 26.61
C LYS A 301 7.11 -10.91 26.17
N GLN A 302 7.65 -11.46 25.09
CA GLN A 302 7.28 -12.77 24.54
C GLN A 302 8.53 -13.58 24.22
N VAL A 303 8.45 -14.90 24.38
CA VAL A 303 9.47 -15.85 23.91
C VAL A 303 8.87 -16.65 22.75
N ILE A 304 9.45 -16.51 21.55
CA ILE A 304 8.96 -17.19 20.35
C ILE A 304 9.92 -18.32 19.98
N ARG A 305 9.40 -19.56 19.98
CA ARG A 305 10.11 -20.76 19.51
C ARG A 305 9.95 -20.89 18.00
N LEU A 306 11.00 -21.34 17.34
CA LEU A 306 11.13 -21.44 15.89
C LEU A 306 11.61 -22.82 15.50
N GLU A 307 10.96 -23.42 14.51
CA GLU A 307 11.27 -24.76 14.03
C GLU A 307 11.17 -24.83 12.51
N LEU A 308 11.90 -25.75 11.89
CA LEU A 308 11.75 -26.08 10.47
C LEU A 308 10.89 -27.32 10.29
N GLU A 309 9.78 -27.17 9.59
CA GLU A 309 8.89 -28.27 9.22
C GLU A 309 9.00 -28.56 7.73
N PHE A 310 9.44 -29.77 7.37
CA PHE A 310 9.59 -30.18 5.98
C PHE A 310 8.28 -30.78 5.44
N PRO A 311 7.75 -30.30 4.29
CA PRO A 311 6.59 -30.93 3.64
C PRO A 311 6.86 -32.35 3.12
N GLY A 312 8.12 -32.68 2.83
CA GLY A 312 8.57 -33.99 2.37
C GLY A 312 9.77 -34.47 3.19
N GLN A 313 10.70 -35.19 2.55
CA GLN A 313 11.93 -35.60 3.23
C GLN A 313 12.77 -34.36 3.62
N PRO A 314 13.36 -34.35 4.83
CA PRO A 314 14.30 -33.31 5.22
C PRO A 314 15.44 -33.16 4.23
N TRP A 315 15.85 -31.93 4.00
CA TRP A 315 17.01 -31.56 3.18
C TRP A 315 17.89 -30.58 3.97
N LYS A 316 19.07 -30.24 3.44
CA LYS A 316 20.06 -29.41 4.15
C LYS A 316 19.56 -27.97 4.33
N ALA A 317 18.81 -27.73 5.40
CA ALA A 317 18.35 -26.43 5.87
C ALA A 317 18.30 -26.41 7.40
N GLN A 318 18.69 -25.29 8.00
CA GLN A 318 18.70 -25.11 9.45
C GLN A 318 18.40 -23.65 9.83
N LEU A 319 17.87 -23.44 11.03
CA LEU A 319 17.70 -22.11 11.61
C LEU A 319 18.98 -21.67 12.30
N ALA A 320 19.39 -20.41 12.08
CA ALA A 320 20.48 -19.81 12.85
C ALA A 320 20.09 -19.51 14.31
N THR A 321 18.79 -19.51 14.62
CA THR A 321 18.24 -19.25 15.95
C THR A 321 16.88 -19.95 16.08
N GLU A 322 16.73 -20.79 17.10
CA GLU A 322 15.50 -21.57 17.36
C GLU A 322 14.60 -20.92 18.41
N GLU A 323 15.08 -19.89 19.12
CA GLU A 323 14.29 -19.17 20.10
C GLU A 323 14.64 -17.68 20.10
N VAL A 324 13.62 -16.82 20.12
CA VAL A 324 13.78 -15.37 20.17
C VAL A 324 12.96 -14.78 21.31
N THR A 325 13.65 -14.09 22.20
CA THR A 325 13.01 -13.25 23.22
C THR A 325 12.81 -11.83 22.68
N LEU A 326 11.57 -11.34 22.66
CA LEU A 326 11.20 -10.02 22.16
C LEU A 326 10.50 -9.17 23.22
N GLY A 327 10.94 -7.92 23.38
CA GLY A 327 10.21 -6.93 24.18
C GLY A 327 8.87 -6.52 23.52
N PRO A 328 8.01 -5.77 24.22
CA PRO A 328 6.74 -5.29 23.68
C PRO A 328 6.92 -4.52 22.37
N LYS A 329 6.09 -4.81 21.37
CA LYS A 329 6.11 -4.15 20.05
C LYS A 329 7.49 -4.19 19.35
N LYS A 330 8.31 -5.21 19.64
CA LYS A 330 9.62 -5.43 19.02
C LYS A 330 9.59 -6.59 18.03
N ALA A 331 10.60 -6.64 17.19
CA ALA A 331 10.81 -7.70 16.23
C ALA A 331 12.30 -7.93 16.02
N ARG A 332 12.65 -9.08 15.45
CA ARG A 332 14.04 -9.47 15.16
C ARG A 332 14.08 -10.27 13.86
N GLU A 333 15.15 -10.08 13.09
CA GLU A 333 15.46 -10.95 11.96
C GLU A 333 16.04 -12.28 12.44
N VAL A 334 15.61 -13.36 11.82
CA VAL A 334 16.11 -14.72 11.95
C VAL A 334 16.46 -15.24 10.58
N ALA A 335 17.44 -16.13 10.50
CA ALA A 335 18.00 -16.59 9.23
C ALA A 335 17.79 -18.09 9.07
N VAL A 336 17.35 -18.50 7.88
CA VAL A 336 17.38 -19.89 7.42
C VAL A 336 18.61 -20.05 6.54
N GLN A 337 19.53 -20.90 6.98
CA GLN A 337 20.72 -21.31 6.22
C GLN A 337 20.39 -22.61 5.50
N PHE A 338 20.78 -22.73 4.23
CA PHE A 338 20.48 -23.93 3.46
C PHE A 338 21.48 -24.18 2.33
N THR A 339 21.62 -25.44 1.93
CA THR A 339 22.28 -25.82 0.68
C THR A 339 21.22 -25.90 -0.41
N VAL A 340 21.44 -25.24 -1.54
CA VAL A 340 20.50 -25.29 -2.67
C VAL A 340 20.36 -26.73 -3.17
N PRO A 341 19.15 -27.30 -3.17
CA PRO A 341 18.89 -28.67 -3.60
C PRO A 341 18.93 -28.81 -5.13
N ASP A 342 19.14 -30.04 -5.63
CA ASP A 342 19.16 -30.36 -7.08
C ASP A 342 17.78 -30.29 -7.73
N SER A 343 16.71 -30.16 -6.94
CA SER A 343 15.33 -30.02 -7.40
C SER A 343 14.58 -29.06 -6.48
N ARG A 344 13.42 -28.54 -6.92
CA ARG A 344 12.59 -27.65 -6.10
C ARG A 344 12.28 -28.29 -4.75
N GLN A 345 12.61 -27.61 -3.66
CA GLN A 345 12.22 -27.98 -2.30
C GLN A 345 11.51 -26.84 -1.59
N ALA A 346 10.82 -27.18 -0.50
CA ALA A 346 10.22 -26.21 0.39
C ALA A 346 10.46 -26.59 1.86
N VAL A 347 10.39 -25.60 2.74
CA VAL A 347 10.41 -25.76 4.20
C VAL A 347 9.56 -24.68 4.84
N CYS A 348 8.82 -25.03 5.88
CA CYS A 348 8.04 -24.08 6.67
C CYS A 348 8.85 -23.62 7.88
N VAL A 349 8.92 -22.31 8.11
CA VAL A 349 9.44 -21.71 9.35
C VAL A 349 8.27 -21.56 10.31
N ARG A 350 8.14 -22.49 11.25
CA ARG A 350 7.12 -22.48 12.30
C ARG A 350 7.50 -21.46 13.36
N ALA A 351 6.51 -20.71 13.86
CA ALA A 351 6.66 -19.85 15.02
C ALA A 351 5.56 -20.10 16.05
N THR A 352 5.96 -20.29 17.31
CA THR A 352 5.08 -20.63 18.44
C THR A 352 5.47 -19.80 19.67
N PRO A 353 4.60 -18.90 20.18
CA PRO A 353 4.84 -18.20 21.43
C PRO A 353 4.81 -19.16 22.62
N ALA A 354 5.81 -19.12 23.50
CA ALA A 354 5.91 -19.99 24.66
C ALA A 354 4.78 -19.73 25.67
N GLU A 355 4.32 -18.48 25.76
CA GLU A 355 3.23 -18.01 26.60
C GLU A 355 1.84 -18.37 26.04
N SER A 356 1.76 -18.85 24.79
CA SER A 356 0.50 -19.26 24.15
C SER A 356 0.76 -20.47 23.24
N PRO A 357 1.12 -21.64 23.80
CA PRO A 357 1.55 -22.81 23.02
C PRO A 357 0.46 -23.36 22.10
N ASP A 358 -0.81 -23.06 22.38
CA ASP A 358 -1.94 -23.44 21.52
C ASP A 358 -2.02 -22.60 20.24
N PHE A 359 -1.33 -21.46 20.19
CA PHE A 359 -1.18 -20.63 19.00
C PHE A 359 0.13 -20.95 18.28
N SER A 360 0.05 -21.25 16.98
CA SER A 360 1.22 -21.22 16.12
C SER A 360 0.83 -20.90 14.68
N THR A 361 1.79 -20.41 13.89
CA THR A 361 1.64 -20.20 12.45
C THR A 361 2.98 -20.42 11.76
N TYR A 362 3.04 -20.34 10.44
CA TYR A 362 4.27 -20.53 9.70
C TYR A 362 4.39 -19.63 8.48
N ALA A 363 5.63 -19.39 8.06
CA ALA A 363 5.98 -18.89 6.73
C ALA A 363 6.61 -19.99 5.89
N THR A 364 6.58 -19.88 4.56
CA THR A 364 7.14 -20.90 3.65
C THR A 364 8.32 -20.35 2.85
N LEU A 365 9.46 -21.06 2.91
CA LEU A 365 10.59 -20.89 1.99
C LEU A 365 10.51 -21.95 0.88
N THR A 366 10.50 -21.52 -0.37
CA THR A 366 10.70 -22.37 -1.56
C THR A 366 12.06 -22.08 -2.17
N VAL A 367 12.86 -23.13 -2.37
CA VAL A 367 14.18 -23.06 -3.01
C VAL A 367 14.15 -23.79 -4.34
N LYS A 368 14.62 -23.15 -5.40
CA LYS A 368 14.71 -23.71 -6.74
C LYS A 368 16.17 -23.66 -7.23
N PRO A 369 16.72 -24.74 -7.82
CA PRO A 369 18.01 -24.67 -8.49
C PRO A 369 17.95 -23.81 -9.76
N GLY A 370 19.08 -23.21 -10.13
CA GLY A 370 19.25 -22.40 -11.33
C GLY A 370 19.13 -20.89 -11.08
N ALA A 371 19.09 -20.12 -12.17
CA ALA A 371 18.91 -18.67 -12.13
C ALA A 371 17.41 -18.31 -12.02
N ALA A 372 17.12 -17.20 -11.33
CA ALA A 372 15.79 -16.62 -11.34
C ALA A 372 15.47 -16.10 -12.76
N PRO A 373 14.23 -16.23 -13.28
CA PRO A 373 13.84 -15.79 -14.62
C PRO A 373 13.71 -14.25 -14.77
N ILE A 374 14.42 -13.48 -13.95
CA ILE A 374 14.34 -12.00 -13.90
C ILE A 374 15.23 -11.32 -14.93
N ASP A 375 16.20 -12.04 -15.50
CA ASP A 375 17.17 -11.55 -16.48
C ASP A 375 16.58 -11.43 -17.90
N ARG A 376 15.33 -11.86 -18.10
CA ARG A 376 14.62 -11.86 -19.38
C ARG A 376 13.53 -10.79 -19.41
N PRO A 377 13.15 -10.29 -20.60
CA PRO A 377 11.97 -9.47 -20.76
C PRO A 377 10.73 -10.12 -20.14
N LEU A 378 9.97 -9.33 -19.37
CA LEU A 378 8.70 -9.71 -18.80
C LEU A 378 7.65 -9.86 -19.90
N LYS A 379 6.77 -10.85 -19.73
CA LYS A 379 5.52 -10.89 -20.47
C LYS A 379 4.57 -9.87 -19.86
N LEU A 380 4.42 -8.72 -20.53
CA LEU A 380 3.58 -7.63 -20.06
C LEU A 380 2.11 -7.78 -20.48
N PRO A 381 1.17 -7.27 -19.67
CA PRO A 381 1.38 -6.68 -18.35
C PRO A 381 1.74 -7.72 -17.27
N LEU A 382 2.56 -7.30 -16.30
CA LEU A 382 2.77 -8.03 -15.05
C LEU A 382 1.51 -7.94 -14.19
N THR A 383 0.72 -9.00 -14.15
CA THR A 383 -0.47 -9.08 -13.30
C THR A 383 -0.10 -9.59 -11.92
N MET A 384 -0.16 -8.71 -10.91
CA MET A 384 -0.06 -9.11 -9.52
C MET A 384 -1.27 -9.97 -9.16
N LYS A 385 -1.06 -11.00 -8.34
CA LYS A 385 -2.13 -11.83 -7.79
C LYS A 385 -2.23 -11.59 -6.28
N PRO A 386 -3.37 -11.90 -5.63
CA PRO A 386 -3.47 -11.82 -4.18
C PRO A 386 -2.31 -12.56 -3.52
N TYR A 387 -1.45 -11.83 -2.79
CA TYR A 387 -0.26 -12.37 -2.11
C TYR A 387 0.76 -13.10 -3.02
N GLU A 388 0.72 -12.88 -4.34
CA GLU A 388 1.76 -13.34 -5.26
C GLU A 388 2.22 -12.18 -6.15
N HIS A 389 3.29 -11.52 -5.71
CA HIS A 389 3.89 -10.36 -6.35
C HIS A 389 5.15 -10.81 -7.09
N GLU A 390 6.17 -9.95 -7.21
CA GLU A 390 7.38 -10.25 -7.97
C GLU A 390 8.16 -11.44 -7.38
N ASN A 391 8.20 -11.58 -6.05
CA ASN A 391 8.95 -12.67 -5.42
C ASN A 391 8.30 -14.03 -5.67
N GLU A 392 7.00 -14.17 -5.43
CA GLU A 392 6.32 -15.46 -5.55
C GLU A 392 6.25 -15.90 -7.02
N GLN A 393 6.15 -14.95 -7.95
CA GLN A 393 6.10 -15.24 -9.38
C GLN A 393 7.47 -15.50 -10.00
N PHE A 394 8.50 -14.72 -9.63
CA PHE A 394 9.81 -14.74 -10.32
C PHE A 394 11.01 -15.06 -9.41
N GLY A 395 10.81 -15.22 -8.10
CA GLY A 395 11.90 -15.31 -7.14
C GLY A 395 12.73 -14.03 -7.05
N TYR A 396 12.11 -12.88 -7.35
CA TYR A 396 12.75 -11.57 -7.27
C TYR A 396 13.13 -11.25 -5.82
N VAL A 397 14.44 -11.24 -5.55
CA VAL A 397 15.05 -10.95 -4.24
C VAL A 397 16.15 -9.93 -4.46
N PRO A 398 15.82 -8.62 -4.44
CA PRO A 398 16.82 -7.58 -4.54
C PRO A 398 17.85 -7.67 -3.42
N ASP A 399 19.12 -7.62 -3.78
CA ASP A 399 20.29 -7.47 -2.92
C ASP A 399 20.87 -6.04 -2.98
N TYR A 400 20.14 -5.14 -3.64
CA TYR A 400 20.38 -3.70 -3.73
C TYR A 400 19.25 -2.92 -3.03
N PRO A 401 19.46 -1.64 -2.66
CA PRO A 401 18.45 -0.84 -1.98
C PRO A 401 17.23 -0.58 -2.88
N VAL A 402 16.04 -0.79 -2.32
CA VAL A 402 14.74 -0.59 -3.01
C VAL A 402 13.81 0.33 -2.22
N ASP A 403 14.32 1.14 -1.30
CA ASP A 403 13.51 2.01 -0.45
C ASP A 403 12.85 3.15 -1.25
N ASN A 404 13.55 3.65 -2.27
CA ASN A 404 13.07 4.66 -3.23
C ASN A 404 13.66 4.39 -4.63
N GLN A 405 13.41 5.31 -5.56
CA GLN A 405 13.99 5.30 -6.90
C GLN A 405 15.51 5.48 -6.90
N VAL A 406 16.15 4.97 -7.95
CA VAL A 406 17.59 5.08 -8.18
C VAL A 406 17.91 6.32 -9.00
N TYR A 407 18.98 7.02 -8.61
CA TYR A 407 19.52 8.16 -9.33
C TYR A 407 20.97 7.91 -9.72
N PHE A 408 21.42 8.57 -10.79
CA PHE A 408 22.74 8.36 -11.34
C PHE A 408 23.51 9.67 -11.39
N ASP A 409 24.73 9.68 -10.87
CA ASP A 409 25.61 10.84 -10.97
C ASP A 409 26.13 11.04 -12.41
N HIS A 410 27.02 12.00 -12.61
CA HIS A 410 27.57 12.30 -13.94
C HIS A 410 28.41 11.15 -14.51
N GLU A 411 29.03 10.33 -13.66
CA GLU A 411 29.77 9.11 -14.04
C GLU A 411 28.84 7.88 -14.17
N ASN A 412 27.53 8.09 -14.07
CA ASN A 412 26.51 7.04 -14.11
C ASN A 412 26.64 6.01 -12.98
N ARG A 413 27.14 6.42 -11.82
CA ARG A 413 27.16 5.60 -10.60
C ARG A 413 25.82 5.73 -9.87
N PRO A 414 25.23 4.62 -9.37
CA PRO A 414 23.88 4.64 -8.82
C PRO A 414 23.82 4.99 -7.32
N TYR A 415 22.77 5.73 -6.96
CA TYR A 415 22.45 6.18 -5.60
C TYR A 415 20.97 5.98 -5.28
N VAL A 416 20.66 5.61 -4.04
CA VAL A 416 19.28 5.51 -3.52
C VAL A 416 19.19 6.25 -2.20
N ASN A 417 18.10 7.00 -2.03
CA ASN A 417 17.79 7.72 -0.79
C ASN A 417 16.88 6.85 0.09
N LYS A 418 17.28 6.55 1.33
CA LYS A 418 16.47 5.79 2.31
C LYS A 418 15.75 6.68 3.32
N GLY A 419 15.73 8.00 3.12
CA GLY A 419 15.21 8.98 4.06
C GLY A 419 16.24 9.37 5.11
N SER A 420 16.78 8.44 5.88
CA SER A 420 17.81 8.73 6.90
C SER A 420 19.25 8.50 6.43
N ALA A 421 19.43 7.95 5.22
CA ALA A 421 20.73 7.61 4.65
C ALA A 421 20.71 7.72 3.12
N ILE A 422 21.88 7.89 2.51
CA ILE A 422 22.11 7.58 1.10
C ILE A 422 22.83 6.24 1.01
N VAL A 423 22.46 5.45 0.01
CA VAL A 423 23.19 4.23 -0.35
C VAL A 423 23.74 4.39 -1.76
N ALA A 424 25.04 4.13 -1.91
CA ALA A 424 25.74 4.25 -3.18
C ALA A 424 26.50 2.96 -3.49
N LEU A 425 26.61 2.58 -4.75
CA LEU A 425 27.44 1.45 -5.17
C LEU A 425 28.92 1.90 -5.21
N ARG A 426 29.76 1.27 -4.39
CA ARG A 426 31.19 1.55 -4.25
C ARG A 426 31.97 0.24 -4.23
N ASP A 427 32.97 0.09 -5.10
CA ASP A 427 33.80 -1.12 -5.17
C ASP A 427 32.97 -2.42 -5.26
N GLY A 428 31.89 -2.39 -6.06
CA GLY A 428 30.97 -3.52 -6.24
C GLY A 428 30.04 -3.79 -5.05
N LYS A 429 30.00 -2.93 -4.02
CA LYS A 429 29.17 -3.10 -2.82
C LYS A 429 28.30 -1.87 -2.57
N TRP A 430 27.05 -2.10 -2.18
CA TRP A 430 26.18 -1.02 -1.74
C TRP A 430 26.60 -0.55 -0.34
N VAL A 431 27.06 0.68 -0.25
CA VAL A 431 27.54 1.30 0.99
C VAL A 431 26.54 2.34 1.46
N GLU A 432 25.99 2.13 2.65
CA GLU A 432 25.08 3.06 3.30
C GLU A 432 25.86 4.14 4.07
N THR A 433 25.43 5.39 3.92
CA THR A 433 25.98 6.57 4.59
C THR A 433 24.84 7.28 5.35
N ALA A 434 24.84 7.15 6.68
CA ALA A 434 23.77 7.69 7.53
C ALA A 434 23.89 9.20 7.72
N LEU A 435 22.87 9.95 7.30
CA LEU A 435 22.87 11.41 7.30
C LEU A 435 23.04 12.00 8.71
N ALA A 436 22.50 11.30 9.72
CA ALA A 436 22.56 11.73 11.12
C ALA A 436 23.99 11.75 11.72
N SER A 437 24.93 11.00 11.16
CA SER A 437 26.31 10.91 11.64
C SER A 437 27.34 11.51 10.69
N THR A 438 26.97 11.76 9.43
CA THR A 438 27.91 12.22 8.39
C THR A 438 27.72 13.66 7.97
N ALA A 439 26.67 14.34 8.47
CA ALA A 439 26.48 15.79 8.29
C ALA A 439 27.32 16.59 9.30
N THR A 440 28.65 16.60 9.10
CA THR A 440 29.62 17.14 10.08
C THR A 440 30.24 18.47 9.68
N GLY A 441 30.06 18.92 8.43
CA GLY A 441 30.60 20.18 7.92
C GLY A 441 29.51 21.22 7.59
N GLY A 442 29.92 22.33 6.99
CA GLY A 442 29.03 23.41 6.55
C GLY A 442 28.80 24.46 7.64
N ASP A 443 27.58 24.96 7.75
CA ASP A 443 27.23 26.02 8.69
C ASP A 443 27.41 25.52 10.14
N LYS A 444 28.12 26.32 10.95
CA LYS A 444 28.51 25.92 12.32
C LYS A 444 27.34 25.52 13.21
N GLU A 445 26.18 26.13 13.01
CA GLU A 445 24.96 25.87 13.78
C GLU A 445 24.29 24.54 13.40
N LEU A 446 24.58 24.02 12.20
CA LEU A 446 24.00 22.80 11.65
C LEU A 446 24.92 21.59 11.77
N ALA A 447 26.22 21.82 11.92
CA ALA A 447 27.21 20.76 12.03
C ALA A 447 26.87 19.79 13.19
N GLY A 448 26.77 18.49 12.88
CA GLY A 448 26.48 17.44 13.85
C GLY A 448 25.00 17.28 14.20
N GLN A 449 24.08 18.03 13.58
CA GLN A 449 22.65 17.79 13.74
C GLN A 449 22.18 16.50 13.05
N ARG A 450 21.07 15.95 13.52
CA ARG A 450 20.48 14.72 12.98
C ARG A 450 19.51 15.03 11.85
N PHE A 451 19.96 14.84 10.62
CA PHE A 451 19.16 15.08 9.43
C PHE A 451 18.43 13.83 8.91
N SER A 452 17.26 14.06 8.31
CA SER A 452 16.56 13.14 7.39
C SER A 452 16.15 13.89 6.13
N ALA A 453 16.15 13.22 4.99
CA ALA A 453 15.75 13.79 3.71
C ALA A 453 14.31 14.34 3.75
N ALA A 454 14.11 15.51 3.14
CA ALA A 454 12.82 16.18 3.02
C ALA A 454 12.12 15.88 1.68
N SER A 455 12.82 15.23 0.76
CA SER A 455 12.36 14.71 -0.53
C SER A 455 13.05 13.37 -0.80
N SER A 456 12.48 12.55 -1.69
CA SER A 456 13.10 11.30 -2.15
C SER A 456 14.19 11.52 -3.22
N LYS A 457 14.26 12.72 -3.82
CA LYS A 457 15.16 13.01 -4.94
C LYS A 457 16.61 13.22 -4.48
N ILE A 458 17.55 12.81 -5.33
CA ILE A 458 18.98 13.11 -5.23
C ILE A 458 19.37 13.90 -6.47
N ALA A 459 20.17 14.93 -6.28
CA ALA A 459 20.66 15.77 -7.36
C ALA A 459 22.19 15.76 -7.44
N PHE A 460 22.71 16.04 -8.63
CA PHE A 460 24.15 16.01 -8.91
C PHE A 460 24.54 17.21 -9.76
N ASP A 461 25.77 17.68 -9.58
CA ASP A 461 26.41 18.64 -10.49
C ASP A 461 27.49 17.98 -11.35
N THR A 462 28.05 18.73 -12.30
CA THR A 462 29.11 18.27 -13.21
C THR A 462 30.47 18.07 -12.54
N GLU A 463 30.65 18.59 -11.31
CA GLU A 463 31.86 18.41 -10.49
C GLU A 463 31.79 17.17 -9.59
N GLY A 464 30.72 16.38 -9.69
CA GLY A 464 30.52 15.17 -8.89
C GLY A 464 29.94 15.42 -7.50
N GLY A 465 29.43 16.63 -7.24
CA GLY A 465 28.71 16.96 -6.01
C GLY A 465 27.41 16.18 -5.88
N VAL A 466 27.12 15.68 -4.67
CA VAL A 466 25.87 14.97 -4.33
C VAL A 466 25.02 15.85 -3.41
N TYR A 467 23.76 16.05 -3.76
CA TYR A 467 22.86 17.00 -3.07
C TYR A 467 21.54 16.38 -2.63
N LEU A 468 21.09 16.81 -1.45
CA LEU A 468 19.80 16.47 -0.86
C LEU A 468 19.20 17.68 -0.15
N VAL A 469 17.89 17.85 -0.22
CA VAL A 469 17.18 18.69 0.75
C VAL A 469 16.84 17.84 1.97
N ALA A 470 17.20 18.30 3.16
CA ALA A 470 17.03 17.56 4.42
C ALA A 470 16.45 18.44 5.53
N ARG A 471 16.06 17.78 6.62
CA ARG A 471 15.45 18.39 7.81
C ARG A 471 16.05 17.84 9.11
N SER A 472 16.18 18.73 10.08
CA SER A 472 16.47 18.44 11.48
C SER A 472 15.45 19.22 12.33
N GLY A 473 14.43 18.53 12.84
CA GLY A 473 13.27 19.19 13.47
C GLY A 473 12.59 20.17 12.52
N GLN A 474 12.52 21.46 12.91
CA GLN A 474 11.97 22.53 12.09
C GLN A 474 13.00 23.16 11.13
N THR A 475 14.28 22.83 11.25
CA THR A 475 15.34 23.39 10.41
C THR A 475 15.44 22.61 9.10
N ALA A 476 15.52 23.32 7.98
CA ALA A 476 15.76 22.74 6.66
C ALA A 476 17.17 23.10 6.18
N ALA A 477 17.83 22.17 5.49
CA ALA A 477 19.17 22.35 4.98
C ALA A 477 19.33 21.71 3.60
N LEU A 478 20.19 22.30 2.77
CA LEU A 478 20.77 21.63 1.61
C LEU A 478 22.02 20.90 2.09
N LEU A 479 22.00 19.57 2.02
CA LEU A 479 23.18 18.75 2.26
C LEU A 479 23.96 18.64 0.96
N HIS A 480 25.27 18.82 1.06
CA HIS A 480 26.20 18.70 -0.06
C HIS A 480 27.36 17.79 0.32
N SER A 481 27.71 16.88 -0.58
CA SER A 481 28.89 16.04 -0.48
C SER A 481 29.77 16.23 -1.71
N SER A 482 31.07 16.43 -1.50
CA SER A 482 32.09 16.49 -2.54
C SER A 482 32.93 15.21 -2.65
N ASP A 483 32.59 14.17 -1.89
CA ASP A 483 33.35 12.91 -1.77
C ASP A 483 32.52 11.68 -2.17
N GLY A 484 31.54 11.87 -3.06
CA GLY A 484 30.66 10.81 -3.55
C GLY A 484 29.64 10.34 -2.52
N GLY A 485 29.19 11.24 -1.64
CA GLY A 485 28.19 10.97 -0.61
C GLY A 485 28.74 10.24 0.62
N LYS A 486 30.03 10.37 0.97
CA LYS A 486 30.62 9.75 2.17
C LYS A 486 30.49 10.67 3.39
N THR A 487 30.68 11.96 3.18
CA THR A 487 30.48 13.01 4.19
C THR A 487 29.65 14.15 3.62
N PHE A 488 28.93 14.86 4.48
CA PHE A 488 28.05 15.95 4.08
C PHE A 488 28.35 17.23 4.86
N ALA A 489 28.35 18.34 4.15
CA ALA A 489 28.21 19.68 4.70
C ALA A 489 26.74 20.11 4.65
N ALA A 490 26.24 20.67 5.75
CA ALA A 490 24.87 21.18 5.84
C ALA A 490 24.86 22.70 5.68
N HIS A 491 24.03 23.19 4.75
CA HIS A 491 23.85 24.62 4.49
C HIS A 491 22.41 25.02 4.73
N ALA A 492 22.17 26.02 5.58
CA ALA A 492 20.83 26.40 6.01
C ALA A 492 19.96 26.87 4.84
N ILE A 493 18.71 26.43 4.83
CA ILE A 493 17.66 26.98 3.96
C ILE A 493 16.84 27.95 4.82
N PRO A 494 17.06 29.27 4.70
CA PRO A 494 16.52 30.23 5.66
C PRO A 494 15.00 30.43 5.49
N GLY A 495 14.33 30.63 6.61
CA GLY A 495 12.95 31.12 6.69
C GLY A 495 11.87 30.05 6.72
N ARG A 496 10.68 30.49 7.17
CA ARG A 496 9.43 29.69 7.21
C ARG A 496 9.53 28.46 8.14
N GLU A 497 10.40 28.45 9.14
CA GLU A 497 10.67 27.35 10.06
C GLU A 497 9.40 26.85 10.76
N ARG A 498 8.49 27.78 11.07
CA ARG A 498 7.21 27.52 11.74
C ARG A 498 6.06 27.13 10.80
N SER A 499 6.33 27.04 9.49
CA SER A 499 5.34 26.70 8.48
C SER A 499 5.56 25.28 7.94
N SER A 500 4.46 24.62 7.58
CA SER A 500 4.53 23.38 6.80
C SER A 500 5.12 23.70 5.42
N ARG A 501 6.13 22.92 5.02
CA ARG A 501 6.89 23.14 3.79
C ARG A 501 7.10 21.82 3.07
N SER A 502 7.13 21.86 1.75
CA SER A 502 7.55 20.76 0.88
C SER A 502 8.65 21.27 -0.06
N PHE A 503 9.49 20.37 -0.54
CA PHE A 503 10.63 20.72 -1.40
C PHE A 503 10.70 19.80 -2.61
N ASP A 504 11.16 20.36 -3.72
CA ASP A 504 11.62 19.59 -4.87
C ASP A 504 12.98 20.15 -5.34
N ILE A 505 13.86 19.28 -5.82
CA ILE A 505 15.23 19.63 -6.24
C ILE A 505 15.44 19.10 -7.64
N GLU A 506 16.16 19.87 -8.48
CA GLU A 506 16.44 19.45 -9.84
C GLU A 506 17.21 18.13 -9.85
N GLN A 507 16.56 17.09 -10.35
CA GLN A 507 17.17 15.81 -10.67
C GLN A 507 17.37 15.67 -12.18
N PHE A 508 18.26 14.77 -12.59
CA PHE A 508 18.44 14.45 -14.01
C PHE A 508 17.18 13.78 -14.59
N SER A 509 16.69 14.32 -15.70
CA SER A 509 15.50 13.84 -16.41
C SER A 509 15.71 13.68 -17.91
N GLY A 510 16.96 13.72 -18.39
CA GLY A 510 17.33 13.41 -19.78
C GLY A 510 18.45 14.28 -20.35
N HIS A 511 18.19 15.59 -20.45
CA HIS A 511 19.13 16.55 -21.09
C HIS A 511 19.38 17.80 -20.25
N ASN A 512 18.90 17.82 -19.01
CA ASN A 512 19.12 18.91 -18.06
C ASN A 512 20.38 18.70 -17.21
N GLY A 513 20.89 19.78 -16.66
CA GLY A 513 22.06 19.77 -15.78
C GLY A 513 22.57 21.16 -15.47
N SER A 514 23.22 21.30 -14.32
CA SER A 514 23.82 22.54 -13.84
C SER A 514 25.31 22.36 -13.63
N ASP A 515 26.11 23.37 -14.00
CA ASP A 515 27.56 23.43 -13.76
C ASP A 515 27.93 23.71 -12.28
N GLY A 516 26.98 23.52 -11.37
CA GLY A 516 27.14 23.82 -9.96
C GLY A 516 25.92 23.41 -9.15
N PRO A 517 25.79 23.87 -7.90
CA PRO A 517 24.73 23.43 -6.99
C PRO A 517 23.34 23.47 -7.66
N PRO A 518 22.57 22.38 -7.58
CA PRO A 518 21.30 22.28 -8.27
C PRO A 518 20.27 23.25 -7.68
N PRO A 519 19.45 23.91 -8.52
CA PRO A 519 18.32 24.68 -8.06
C PRO A 519 17.28 23.77 -7.40
N PHE A 520 16.54 24.34 -6.45
CA PHE A 520 15.45 23.66 -5.79
C PHE A 520 14.32 24.65 -5.45
N ILE A 521 13.12 24.14 -5.23
CA ILE A 521 11.97 24.94 -4.83
C ILE A 521 11.53 24.61 -3.41
N ARG A 522 10.91 25.60 -2.78
CA ARG A 522 10.15 25.45 -1.53
C ARG A 522 8.69 25.81 -1.79
N VAL A 523 7.80 24.92 -1.35
CA VAL A 523 6.36 25.15 -1.32
C VAL A 523 5.94 25.30 0.13
N THR A 524 5.51 26.50 0.51
CA THR A 524 5.11 26.82 1.89
C THR A 524 3.60 26.88 1.99
N TYR A 525 3.01 26.03 2.83
CA TYR A 525 1.58 26.02 3.07
C TYR A 525 1.09 27.31 3.71
N ILE A 526 0.05 27.91 3.13
CA ILE A 526 -0.57 29.15 3.61
C ILE A 526 -1.98 28.88 4.12
N ALA A 527 -2.83 28.22 3.32
CA ALA A 527 -4.22 28.00 3.67
C ALA A 527 -4.83 26.78 2.96
N SER A 528 -5.94 26.29 3.51
CA SER A 528 -6.80 25.26 2.93
C SER A 528 -8.19 25.79 2.69
N ASP A 529 -8.83 25.27 1.65
CA ASP A 529 -10.25 25.48 1.43
C ASP A 529 -11.09 24.44 2.20
N PRO A 530 -11.98 24.84 3.11
CA PRO A 530 -12.80 23.89 3.87
C PRO A 530 -13.86 23.17 3.00
N LYS A 531 -14.24 23.73 1.84
CA LYS A 531 -15.20 23.12 0.92
C LYS A 531 -14.54 22.27 -0.15
N HIS A 532 -13.26 22.54 -0.46
CA HIS A 532 -12.50 21.82 -1.48
C HIS A 532 -11.20 21.28 -0.90
N PHE A 533 -11.25 20.06 -0.36
CA PHE A 533 -10.14 19.44 0.39
C PHE A 533 -8.78 19.44 -0.34
N TRP A 534 -8.80 19.24 -1.67
CA TRP A 534 -7.60 19.21 -2.52
C TRP A 534 -7.10 20.59 -2.95
N ARG A 535 -7.87 21.65 -2.68
CA ARG A 535 -7.47 23.03 -2.92
C ARG A 535 -6.63 23.54 -1.76
N ARG A 536 -5.31 23.63 -2.00
CA ARG A 536 -4.35 24.20 -1.05
C ARG A 536 -3.74 25.46 -1.68
N ILE A 537 -3.53 26.47 -0.85
CA ILE A 537 -2.87 27.72 -1.26
C ILE A 537 -1.49 27.72 -0.63
N ASN A 538 -0.47 27.85 -1.48
CA ASN A 538 0.92 27.81 -1.08
C ASN A 538 1.72 28.94 -1.75
N ASP A 539 2.71 29.45 -1.04
CA ASP A 539 3.78 30.24 -1.65
C ASP A 539 4.78 29.27 -2.30
N LEU A 540 5.23 29.58 -3.52
CA LEU A 540 6.27 28.86 -4.25
C LEU A 540 7.50 29.77 -4.41
N GLU A 541 8.64 29.30 -3.91
CA GLU A 541 9.91 30.01 -3.96
C GLU A 541 10.98 29.15 -4.65
N LEU A 542 11.82 29.76 -5.49
CA LEU A 542 13.00 29.16 -6.11
C LEU A 542 14.26 29.58 -5.35
N PHE A 543 15.13 28.61 -5.11
CA PHE A 543 16.49 28.81 -4.59
C PHE A 543 17.51 28.47 -5.67
N VAL A 544 18.52 29.33 -5.79
CA VAL A 544 19.62 29.19 -6.77
C VAL A 544 20.95 29.23 -6.01
N PRO A 545 21.33 28.11 -5.35
CA PRO A 545 22.55 28.05 -4.58
C PRO A 545 23.79 28.20 -5.48
N ARG A 546 24.86 28.78 -4.93
CA ARG A 546 26.14 28.95 -5.64
C ARG A 546 27.31 28.56 -4.77
N ARG A 547 28.39 28.04 -5.38
CA ARG A 547 29.67 27.85 -4.69
C ARG A 547 30.36 29.21 -4.54
N GLU A 548 30.82 29.53 -3.33
CA GLU A 548 31.63 30.71 -3.06
C GLU A 548 32.63 30.40 -1.93
N GLY A 549 33.93 30.57 -2.19
CA GLY A 549 34.97 30.33 -1.19
C GLY A 549 35.00 28.92 -0.60
N GLY A 550 34.60 27.90 -1.37
CA GLY A 550 34.53 26.50 -0.89
C GLY A 550 33.28 26.17 -0.06
N SER A 551 32.35 27.12 0.13
CA SER A 551 31.05 26.91 0.76
C SER A 551 29.91 27.04 -0.26
N ILE A 552 28.70 26.63 0.14
CA ILE A 552 27.47 26.89 -0.62
C ILE A 552 26.77 28.11 -0.02
N MET A 553 26.55 29.11 -0.86
CA MET A 553 25.73 30.26 -0.54
C MET A 553 24.32 30.04 -1.10
N MET A 554 23.33 30.08 -0.22
CA MET A 554 21.94 29.78 -0.55
C MET A 554 21.28 30.86 -1.42
N GLY A 555 21.63 32.13 -1.19
CA GLY A 555 20.98 33.28 -1.79
C GLY A 555 19.59 33.56 -1.19
N GLU A 556 19.00 34.69 -1.58
CA GLU A 556 17.61 35.03 -1.22
C GLU A 556 16.62 34.22 -2.08
N PRO A 557 15.52 33.72 -1.50
CA PRO A 557 14.49 33.01 -2.25
C PRO A 557 13.79 33.92 -3.27
N ILE A 558 13.56 33.41 -4.47
CA ILE A 558 12.84 34.10 -5.54
C ILE A 558 11.38 33.63 -5.51
N LEU A 559 10.45 34.51 -5.13
CA LEU A 559 9.02 34.19 -5.13
C LEU A 559 8.50 34.03 -6.57
N LEU A 560 7.96 32.86 -6.89
CA LEU A 560 7.38 32.56 -8.20
C LEU A 560 5.85 32.70 -8.21
N SER A 561 5.18 32.24 -7.14
CA SER A 561 3.73 32.31 -7.03
C SER A 561 3.28 32.34 -5.57
N LYS A 562 2.13 32.97 -5.30
CA LYS A 562 1.41 32.90 -4.01
C LYS A 562 0.15 32.02 -4.06
N LEU A 563 -0.10 31.41 -5.22
CA LEU A 563 -1.28 30.61 -5.51
C LEU A 563 -0.91 29.18 -5.86
N CYS A 564 0.33 28.73 -5.60
CA CYS A 564 0.73 27.37 -5.94
C CYS A 564 -0.20 26.35 -5.26
N ILE A 565 -0.72 25.39 -6.03
CA ILE A 565 -1.64 24.37 -5.52
C ILE A 565 -0.95 23.35 -4.60
N GLY A 566 0.37 23.20 -4.74
CA GLY A 566 1.18 22.22 -4.02
C GLY A 566 1.98 21.30 -4.94
N LEU A 567 2.54 20.23 -4.36
CA LEU A 567 3.27 19.19 -5.08
C LEU A 567 2.75 17.81 -4.70
N ALA A 568 2.31 17.03 -5.68
CA ALA A 568 1.92 15.63 -5.50
C ALA A 568 3.13 14.70 -5.66
N MET A 569 3.90 14.51 -4.58
CA MET A 569 5.17 13.76 -4.61
C MET A 569 5.05 12.27 -4.27
N HIS A 570 3.87 11.77 -3.86
CA HIS A 570 3.72 10.38 -3.42
C HIS A 570 3.73 9.37 -4.58
N SER A 571 3.26 9.75 -5.77
CA SER A 571 3.20 8.91 -6.98
C SER A 571 3.65 9.71 -8.19
N GLY A 572 4.41 9.10 -9.10
CA GLY A 572 5.08 9.79 -10.21
C GLY A 572 6.28 10.63 -9.76
N ALA A 573 6.09 11.47 -8.72
CA ALA A 573 7.02 12.50 -8.25
C ALA A 573 7.49 13.39 -9.41
N PRO A 574 6.57 14.17 -10.00
CA PRO A 574 6.86 14.98 -11.19
C PRO A 574 8.07 15.90 -10.97
N SER A 575 8.79 16.17 -12.04
CA SER A 575 9.89 17.14 -12.04
C SER A 575 9.30 18.54 -12.11
N SER A 576 9.59 19.41 -11.15
CA SER A 576 9.18 20.82 -11.26
C SER A 576 10.27 21.74 -11.84
N ILE A 577 11.50 21.24 -12.03
CA ILE A 577 12.67 22.06 -12.39
C ILE A 577 13.51 21.36 -13.46
N VAL A 578 13.97 22.12 -14.45
CA VAL A 578 15.09 21.76 -15.34
C VAL A 578 15.95 22.99 -15.61
N SER A 579 17.25 22.80 -15.83
CA SER A 579 18.19 23.87 -16.14
C SER A 579 19.15 23.49 -17.26
N ARG A 580 19.62 24.51 -17.99
CA ARG A 580 20.68 24.40 -19.01
C ARG A 580 21.44 25.70 -19.15
N GLY A 581 22.75 25.61 -18.96
CA GLY A 581 23.63 26.77 -18.89
C GLY A 581 23.19 27.71 -17.76
N THR A 582 23.00 28.98 -18.07
CA THR A 582 22.60 29.97 -17.05
C THR A 582 21.13 29.91 -16.67
N LYS A 583 20.28 29.25 -17.47
CA LYS A 583 18.82 29.32 -17.33
C LYS A 583 18.25 28.17 -16.53
N ILE A 584 17.25 28.50 -15.73
CA ILE A 584 16.48 27.60 -14.86
C ILE A 584 15.01 27.76 -15.22
N HIS A 585 14.33 26.66 -15.46
CA HIS A 585 12.92 26.61 -15.80
C HIS A 585 12.14 25.91 -14.70
N VAL A 586 11.08 26.54 -14.21
CA VAL A 586 10.24 26.00 -13.14
C VAL A 586 8.81 25.89 -13.60
N ALA A 587 8.18 24.73 -13.40
CA ALA A 587 6.78 24.46 -13.71
C ALA A 587 5.96 24.25 -12.42
N TRP A 588 4.75 24.83 -12.35
CA TRP A 588 3.85 24.66 -11.21
C TRP A 588 2.38 24.81 -11.60
N GLY A 589 1.48 24.31 -10.76
CA GLY A 589 0.04 24.52 -10.88
C GLY A 589 -0.45 25.58 -9.90
N GLU A 590 -1.47 26.36 -10.26
CA GLU A 590 -2.08 27.33 -9.33
C GLU A 590 -3.51 26.94 -8.91
N ALA A 591 -3.83 27.19 -7.65
CA ALA A 591 -5.18 27.20 -7.14
C ALA A 591 -5.97 28.34 -7.79
N THR A 592 -7.17 28.03 -8.26
CA THR A 592 -8.08 29.02 -8.84
C THR A 592 -9.16 29.41 -7.84
N ASP A 593 -9.89 30.46 -8.16
CA ASP A 593 -11.11 30.84 -7.46
C ASP A 593 -12.17 29.73 -7.66
N PRO A 594 -12.69 29.10 -6.58
CA PRO A 594 -13.67 28.02 -6.71
C PRO A 594 -15.00 28.47 -7.31
N GLU A 595 -15.33 29.76 -7.25
CA GLU A 595 -16.55 30.31 -7.85
C GLU A 595 -16.41 30.51 -9.37
N LYS A 596 -15.18 30.43 -9.90
CA LYS A 596 -14.92 30.53 -11.34
C LYS A 596 -14.80 29.15 -11.95
N LYS A 597 -15.66 28.87 -12.91
CA LYS A 597 -15.56 27.66 -13.73
C LYS A 597 -14.33 27.76 -14.64
N VAL A 598 -13.29 27.01 -14.29
CA VAL A 598 -12.07 26.86 -15.09
C VAL A 598 -11.93 25.41 -15.57
N PRO A 599 -11.23 25.15 -16.69
CA PRO A 599 -11.09 23.79 -17.24
C PRO A 599 -10.33 22.82 -16.32
N GLY A 600 -9.46 23.34 -15.46
CA GLY A 600 -8.58 22.54 -14.61
C GLY A 600 -7.67 23.43 -13.76
N VAL A 601 -6.66 22.84 -13.14
CA VAL A 601 -5.54 23.57 -12.54
C VAL A 601 -4.69 24.17 -13.67
N PRO A 602 -4.54 25.50 -13.76
CA PRO A 602 -3.65 26.13 -14.73
C PRO A 602 -2.19 25.77 -14.39
N ALA A 603 -1.48 25.25 -15.38
CA ALA A 603 -0.06 24.96 -15.32
C ALA A 603 0.74 26.13 -15.90
N TYR A 604 1.70 26.62 -15.13
CA TYR A 604 2.59 27.72 -15.51
C TYR A 604 4.04 27.24 -15.62
N VAL A 605 4.81 27.94 -16.45
CA VAL A 605 6.26 27.80 -16.53
C VAL A 605 6.92 29.17 -16.53
N VAL A 606 8.05 29.32 -15.84
CA VAL A 606 8.86 30.53 -15.87
C VAL A 606 10.33 30.21 -16.09
N THR A 607 11.07 31.15 -16.67
CA THR A 607 12.52 31.08 -16.79
C THR A 607 13.16 32.11 -15.87
N TYR A 608 14.15 31.68 -15.10
CA TYR A 608 15.08 32.53 -14.37
C TYR A 608 16.47 32.39 -14.98
N ASP A 609 17.17 33.51 -15.18
CA ASP A 609 18.54 33.53 -15.67
C ASP A 609 19.50 33.90 -14.53
N ARG A 610 20.42 32.99 -14.20
CA ARG A 610 21.38 33.15 -13.10
C ARG A 610 22.44 34.22 -13.36
N GLU A 611 22.73 34.52 -14.63
CA GLU A 611 23.74 35.50 -15.01
C GLU A 611 23.17 36.92 -14.89
N THR A 612 22.01 37.16 -15.50
CA THR A 612 21.33 38.47 -15.46
C THR A 612 20.50 38.67 -14.20
N LYS A 613 20.34 37.62 -13.37
CA LYS A 613 19.50 37.57 -12.16
C LYS A 613 18.05 38.00 -12.42
N THR A 614 17.56 37.74 -13.63
CA THR A 614 16.24 38.20 -14.07
C THR A 614 15.24 37.06 -14.10
N LEU A 615 14.07 37.28 -13.49
CA LEU A 615 12.92 36.39 -13.58
C LEU A 615 12.02 36.84 -14.74
N GLY A 616 11.74 35.94 -15.67
CA GLY A 616 10.80 36.19 -16.77
C GLY A 616 9.34 36.23 -16.30
N LYS A 617 8.43 36.55 -17.23
CA LYS A 617 6.99 36.45 -16.98
C LYS A 617 6.54 34.97 -17.03
N PRO A 618 5.76 34.48 -16.04
CA PRO A 618 5.16 33.15 -16.13
C PRO A 618 4.27 32.99 -17.37
N ALA A 619 4.48 31.89 -18.11
CA ALA A 619 3.65 31.48 -19.24
C ALA A 619 2.62 30.45 -18.77
N LEU A 620 1.34 30.68 -19.05
CA LEU A 620 0.30 29.65 -18.92
C LEU A 620 0.45 28.67 -20.07
N VAL A 621 0.69 27.40 -19.77
CA VAL A 621 0.99 26.39 -20.81
C VAL A 621 -0.13 25.38 -21.00
N ALA A 622 -0.95 25.10 -20.00
CA ALA A 622 -2.05 24.13 -20.09
C ALA A 622 -3.01 24.22 -18.88
N TYR A 623 -4.12 23.49 -18.94
CA TYR A 623 -5.03 23.25 -17.81
C TYR A 623 -5.17 21.76 -17.53
N GLY A 624 -4.83 21.33 -16.32
CA GLY A 624 -4.97 19.95 -15.87
C GLY A 624 -6.28 19.69 -15.12
N PRO A 625 -7.28 18.99 -15.70
CA PRO A 625 -8.54 18.70 -15.01
C PRO A 625 -8.44 17.63 -13.90
N PRO A 626 -9.25 17.72 -12.82
CA PRO A 626 -10.23 18.78 -12.54
C PRO A 626 -9.59 20.05 -11.95
N ALA A 627 -10.36 21.13 -11.79
CA ALA A 627 -9.86 22.33 -11.13
C ALA A 627 -9.55 22.07 -9.64
N ASN A 628 -8.55 22.78 -9.11
CA ASN A 628 -8.24 22.79 -7.67
C ASN A 628 -7.96 21.40 -7.05
N ASP A 629 -7.29 20.53 -7.80
CA ASP A 629 -6.81 19.24 -7.31
C ASP A 629 -5.28 19.24 -7.29
N VAL A 630 -4.66 19.10 -6.09
CA VAL A 630 -3.20 19.08 -5.93
C VAL A 630 -2.52 17.95 -6.71
N HIS A 631 -3.24 16.88 -7.03
CA HIS A 631 -2.73 15.79 -7.87
C HIS A 631 -2.40 16.25 -9.30
N ASN A 632 -2.88 17.43 -9.71
CA ASN A 632 -2.67 18.01 -11.03
C ASN A 632 -1.39 18.85 -11.09
N SER A 633 -0.38 18.45 -10.30
CA SER A 633 0.96 19.02 -10.34
C SER A 633 1.58 18.76 -11.73
N PRO A 634 2.05 19.78 -12.46
CA PRO A 634 2.68 19.57 -13.75
C PRO A 634 4.08 18.96 -13.61
N SER A 635 4.59 18.40 -14.71
CA SER A 635 5.97 17.93 -14.82
C SER A 635 6.66 18.57 -16.01
N ILE A 636 7.94 18.94 -15.86
CA ILE A 636 8.80 19.48 -16.92
C ILE A 636 10.01 18.60 -17.18
N THR A 637 10.38 18.43 -18.45
CA THR A 637 11.68 17.91 -18.90
C THR A 637 12.18 18.73 -20.10
N MET A 638 13.36 18.41 -20.63
CA MET A 638 13.89 19.06 -21.83
C MET A 638 14.58 18.08 -22.78
N ASP A 639 14.57 18.39 -24.07
CA ASP A 639 15.27 17.63 -25.12
C ASP A 639 16.73 18.10 -25.31
N SER A 640 17.50 17.35 -26.08
CA SER A 640 18.92 17.62 -26.38
C SER A 640 19.13 18.99 -27.06
N ARG A 641 18.12 19.46 -27.80
CA ARG A 641 18.10 20.77 -28.47
C ARG A 641 17.69 21.91 -27.55
N GLY A 642 17.23 21.59 -26.34
CA GLY A 642 16.89 22.53 -25.30
C GLY A 642 15.42 22.96 -25.30
N TYR A 643 14.56 22.35 -26.11
CA TYR A 643 13.13 22.59 -26.01
C TYR A 643 12.58 22.06 -24.69
N LEU A 644 11.67 22.82 -24.11
CA LEU A 644 11.01 22.47 -22.85
C LEU A 644 9.75 21.69 -23.16
N HIS A 645 9.53 20.62 -22.41
CA HIS A 645 8.41 19.71 -22.54
C HIS A 645 7.64 19.66 -21.23
N VAL A 646 6.34 19.97 -21.27
CA VAL A 646 5.51 20.03 -20.07
C VAL A 646 4.27 19.17 -20.24
N LEU A 647 3.99 18.39 -19.21
CA LEU A 647 2.69 17.75 -18.99
C LEU A 647 1.98 18.46 -17.83
N ALA A 648 0.76 18.93 -18.06
CA ALA A 648 -0.12 19.31 -16.95
C ALA A 648 -0.67 18.04 -16.29
N GLY A 649 -0.58 17.96 -14.96
CA GLY A 649 -1.12 16.83 -14.22
C GLY A 649 -2.64 16.80 -14.28
N THR A 650 -3.23 15.61 -14.17
CA THR A 650 -4.69 15.41 -14.12
C THR A 650 -5.03 14.37 -13.08
N HIS A 651 -6.30 14.35 -12.68
CA HIS A 651 -6.85 13.33 -11.80
C HIS A 651 -8.07 12.68 -12.47
N GLY A 652 -7.79 11.85 -13.50
CA GLY A 652 -8.81 11.09 -14.21
C GLY A 652 -9.11 11.59 -15.63
N SER A 653 -8.12 12.16 -16.33
CA SER A 653 -8.21 12.59 -17.73
C SER A 653 -6.85 12.45 -18.42
N PRO A 654 -6.76 12.46 -19.76
CA PRO A 654 -5.46 12.52 -20.44
C PRO A 654 -4.66 13.75 -20.02
N PHE A 655 -3.35 13.63 -19.84
CA PHE A 655 -2.50 14.78 -19.54
C PHE A 655 -2.37 15.70 -20.76
N PRO A 656 -2.62 17.02 -20.63
CA PRO A 656 -2.27 17.97 -21.69
C PRO A 656 -0.76 18.16 -21.77
N TYR A 657 -0.22 18.06 -22.99
CA TYR A 657 1.19 18.22 -23.32
C TYR A 657 1.42 19.50 -24.13
N ALA A 658 2.44 20.28 -23.75
CA ALA A 658 2.89 21.44 -24.51
C ALA A 658 4.43 21.44 -24.65
N LYS A 659 4.92 21.93 -25.79
CA LYS A 659 6.33 22.14 -26.11
C LYS A 659 6.64 23.62 -26.24
N SER A 660 7.78 24.09 -25.75
CA SER A 660 8.22 25.46 -26.00
C SER A 660 8.49 25.69 -27.49
N LEU A 661 8.23 26.90 -27.98
CA LEU A 661 8.54 27.30 -29.38
C LEU A 661 9.98 27.76 -29.54
N LYS A 662 10.64 28.14 -28.44
CA LYS A 662 12.06 28.47 -28.39
C LYS A 662 12.80 27.51 -27.45
N PRO A 663 14.02 27.06 -27.82
CA PRO A 663 14.85 26.30 -26.92
C PRO A 663 15.30 27.17 -25.75
N ASN A 664 15.39 26.58 -24.56
CA ASN A 664 15.93 27.17 -23.34
C ASN A 664 15.24 28.50 -22.97
N ASP A 665 13.93 28.63 -23.22
CA ASP A 665 13.17 29.85 -22.95
C ASP A 665 11.65 29.57 -22.83
N ALA A 666 11.11 29.71 -21.62
CA ALA A 666 9.68 29.56 -21.36
C ALA A 666 8.85 30.77 -21.82
N GLY A 667 9.47 31.94 -22.03
CA GLY A 667 8.80 33.16 -22.50
C GLY A 667 8.66 33.23 -24.03
N GLY A 668 9.31 32.33 -24.76
CA GLY A 668 9.36 32.30 -26.22
C GLY A 668 8.08 31.80 -26.92
N GLY A 669 7.04 31.47 -26.16
CA GLY A 669 5.79 30.89 -26.64
C GLY A 669 5.76 29.36 -26.52
N TRP A 670 4.57 28.79 -26.61
CA TRP A 670 4.30 27.35 -26.46
C TRP A 670 3.36 26.87 -27.56
N THR A 671 3.43 25.59 -27.90
CA THR A 671 2.41 24.94 -28.74
C THR A 671 1.07 24.90 -28.02
N GLU A 672 -0.03 24.84 -28.78
CA GLU A 672 -1.33 24.49 -28.21
C GLU A 672 -1.26 23.13 -27.50
N PRO A 673 -1.87 22.97 -26.31
CA PRO A 673 -1.82 21.72 -25.57
C PRO A 673 -2.55 20.60 -26.29
N VAL A 674 -1.88 19.46 -26.44
CA VAL A 674 -2.48 18.24 -26.99
C VAL A 674 -2.54 17.15 -25.93
N PRO A 675 -3.64 16.38 -25.83
CA PRO A 675 -3.72 15.32 -24.83
C PRO A 675 -2.76 14.17 -25.19
N THR A 676 -2.24 13.49 -24.16
CA THR A 676 -1.40 12.28 -24.29
C THR A 676 -2.15 11.08 -24.87
N SER A 677 -3.48 11.12 -24.91
CA SER A 677 -4.35 10.08 -25.47
C SER A 677 -5.75 10.64 -25.72
N ALA A 678 -6.58 9.96 -26.50
CA ALA A 678 -7.97 10.37 -26.69
C ALA A 678 -8.79 10.26 -25.37
N ASP A 679 -8.74 9.09 -24.72
CA ASP A 679 -9.75 8.74 -23.71
C ASP A 679 -9.19 8.20 -22.38
N TRP A 680 -7.87 7.95 -22.27
CA TRP A 680 -7.32 7.30 -21.09
C TRP A 680 -7.34 8.22 -19.87
N ARG A 681 -7.96 7.75 -18.79
CA ARG A 681 -8.04 8.50 -17.53
C ARG A 681 -6.76 8.32 -16.72
N GLN A 682 -5.86 9.30 -16.86
CA GLN A 682 -4.52 9.26 -16.30
C GLN A 682 -4.41 10.02 -14.97
N THR A 683 -3.43 9.65 -14.14
CA THR A 683 -3.06 10.34 -12.89
C THR A 683 -1.62 10.03 -12.53
N TYR A 684 -0.92 11.00 -11.92
CA TYR A 684 0.46 10.92 -11.44
C TYR A 684 1.50 10.78 -12.57
N ILE A 685 2.29 11.82 -12.80
CA ILE A 685 3.28 11.88 -13.88
C ILE A 685 4.65 11.45 -13.38
N GLY A 686 5.24 10.43 -14.02
CA GLY A 686 6.70 10.23 -14.07
C GLY A 686 7.18 10.47 -15.50
N LEU A 687 7.95 11.53 -15.73
CA LEU A 687 8.36 11.98 -17.07
C LEU A 687 9.88 12.13 -17.17
N VAL A 688 10.47 11.52 -18.20
CA VAL A 688 11.87 11.70 -18.59
C VAL A 688 11.98 11.83 -20.12
N CYS A 689 13.11 12.35 -20.60
CA CYS A 689 13.46 12.43 -22.02
C CYS A 689 14.66 11.52 -22.30
N GLY A 690 14.51 10.63 -23.28
CA GLY A 690 15.53 9.69 -23.73
C GLY A 690 16.64 10.37 -24.52
N ALA A 691 17.74 9.64 -24.75
CA ALA A 691 18.89 10.12 -25.53
C ALA A 691 18.54 10.41 -27.01
N ASP A 692 17.46 9.83 -27.51
CA ASP A 692 16.89 10.03 -28.85
C ASP A 692 15.82 11.14 -28.90
N ASP A 693 15.73 11.95 -27.84
CA ASP A 693 14.70 12.98 -27.64
C ASP A 693 13.25 12.44 -27.54
N SER A 694 13.07 11.12 -27.39
CA SER A 694 11.76 10.54 -27.07
C SER A 694 11.34 10.90 -25.65
N LEU A 695 10.08 11.26 -25.43
CA LEU A 695 9.54 11.42 -24.09
C LEU A 695 9.00 10.08 -23.59
N HIS A 696 9.34 9.72 -22.36
CA HIS A 696 8.81 8.53 -21.69
C HIS A 696 7.98 8.95 -20.48
N LEU A 697 6.74 8.49 -20.46
CA LEU A 697 5.77 8.75 -19.41
C LEU A 697 5.42 7.43 -18.73
N ALA A 698 5.57 7.35 -17.42
CA ALA A 698 4.92 6.34 -16.59
C ALA A 698 3.80 7.01 -15.78
N CYS A 699 2.61 6.41 -15.76
CA CYS A 699 1.47 6.94 -15.01
C CYS A 699 0.46 5.88 -14.62
N ARG A 700 -0.44 6.24 -13.69
CA ARG A 700 -1.62 5.43 -13.37
C ARG A 700 -2.71 5.68 -14.41
N ILE A 701 -3.29 4.62 -14.95
CA ILE A 701 -4.38 4.67 -15.94
C ILE A 701 -5.56 3.82 -15.48
N TRP A 702 -6.78 4.33 -15.55
CA TRP A 702 -7.97 3.54 -15.24
C TRP A 702 -8.42 2.67 -16.39
N ARG A 703 -8.80 1.43 -16.06
CA ARG A 703 -9.48 0.49 -16.96
C ARG A 703 -10.84 0.13 -16.37
N TYR A 704 -11.81 -0.12 -17.24
CA TYR A 704 -13.22 -0.37 -16.88
C TYR A 704 -13.71 -1.62 -17.59
N ALA A 705 -14.39 -2.52 -16.88
CA ALA A 705 -15.04 -3.72 -17.42
C ALA A 705 -14.12 -4.57 -18.33
N THR A 706 -12.87 -4.76 -17.91
CA THR A 706 -11.87 -5.54 -18.66
C THR A 706 -11.15 -6.52 -17.74
N GLU A 707 -10.62 -7.60 -18.32
CA GLU A 707 -9.77 -8.55 -17.60
C GLU A 707 -8.60 -7.84 -16.89
N PRO A 708 -8.23 -8.26 -15.67
CA PRO A 708 -8.74 -9.43 -14.92
C PRO A 708 -10.01 -9.16 -14.07
N HIS A 709 -10.64 -8.00 -14.22
CA HIS A 709 -11.78 -7.57 -13.39
C HIS A 709 -12.97 -7.09 -14.26
N PRO A 710 -13.60 -7.99 -15.05
CA PRO A 710 -14.63 -7.62 -16.02
C PRO A 710 -15.92 -7.05 -15.38
N ALA A 711 -16.16 -7.31 -14.10
CA ALA A 711 -17.31 -6.79 -13.35
C ALA A 711 -17.10 -5.38 -12.77
N SER A 712 -15.89 -4.83 -12.85
CA SER A 712 -15.49 -3.62 -12.11
C SER A 712 -14.47 -2.78 -12.93
N LEU A 713 -13.89 -1.78 -12.29
CA LEU A 713 -12.77 -0.97 -12.71
C LEU A 713 -11.50 -1.34 -11.94
N HIS A 714 -10.35 -1.02 -12.51
CA HIS A 714 -9.06 -1.16 -11.83
C HIS A 714 -8.06 -0.16 -12.42
N ALA A 715 -7.12 0.31 -11.60
CA ALA A 715 -6.02 1.14 -12.09
C ALA A 715 -4.84 0.27 -12.52
N THR A 716 -4.14 0.65 -13.58
CA THR A 716 -2.91 0.00 -14.08
C THR A 716 -1.76 0.99 -14.12
N LEU A 717 -0.53 0.52 -13.94
CA LEU A 717 0.66 1.30 -14.25
C LEU A 717 0.96 1.13 -15.74
N GLY A 718 0.92 2.22 -16.50
CA GLY A 718 1.19 2.23 -17.93
C GLY A 718 2.43 3.05 -18.29
N HIS A 719 3.05 2.70 -19.41
CA HIS A 719 4.10 3.48 -20.07
C HIS A 719 3.59 3.99 -21.42
N LEU A 720 3.86 5.28 -21.70
CA LEU A 720 3.62 5.88 -23.00
C LEU A 720 4.94 6.48 -23.50
N ARG A 721 5.16 6.37 -24.81
CA ARG A 721 6.28 7.00 -25.49
C ARG A 721 5.77 8.06 -26.46
N LYS A 722 6.49 9.17 -26.56
CA LYS A 722 6.32 10.14 -27.63
C LYS A 722 7.66 10.30 -28.35
N PRO A 723 7.84 9.74 -29.56
CA PRO A 723 9.00 10.01 -30.38
C PRO A 723 9.20 11.52 -30.59
N ALA A 724 10.45 11.96 -30.76
CA ALA A 724 10.81 13.38 -30.87
C ALA A 724 9.89 14.15 -31.83
N ASP A 725 9.71 13.61 -33.04
CA ASP A 725 8.90 14.20 -34.12
C ASP A 725 7.57 13.44 -34.38
N GLY A 726 7.13 12.59 -33.44
CA GLY A 726 5.89 11.79 -33.57
C GLY A 726 4.79 12.17 -32.56
N PRO A 727 3.56 11.66 -32.74
CA PRO A 727 2.51 11.77 -31.72
C PRO A 727 2.82 10.90 -30.50
N TRP A 728 1.99 11.00 -29.45
CA TRP A 728 2.00 10.03 -28.36
C TRP A 728 1.53 8.67 -28.89
N GLU A 729 2.23 7.61 -28.49
CA GLU A 729 1.86 6.22 -28.78
C GLU A 729 0.82 5.72 -27.77
N GLU A 730 0.11 4.65 -28.12
CA GLU A 730 -0.82 3.99 -27.19
C GLU A 730 -0.08 3.42 -25.96
N PRO A 731 -0.72 3.39 -24.77
CA PRO A 731 -0.08 2.89 -23.57
C PRO A 731 0.30 1.40 -23.66
N GLN A 732 1.53 1.09 -23.27
CA GLN A 732 1.94 -0.25 -22.88
C GLN A 732 1.56 -0.47 -21.41
N TRP A 733 0.77 -1.50 -21.14
CA TRP A 733 0.38 -1.85 -19.77
C TRP A 733 1.54 -2.57 -19.08
N LEU A 734 2.08 -1.97 -18.00
CA LEU A 734 3.22 -2.54 -17.28
C LEU A 734 2.77 -3.41 -16.11
N VAL A 735 1.95 -2.87 -15.20
CA VAL A 735 1.55 -3.56 -13.96
C VAL A 735 0.04 -3.47 -13.73
N VAL A 736 -0.57 -4.60 -13.41
CA VAL A 736 -1.99 -4.72 -13.03
C VAL A 736 -2.08 -5.14 -11.55
N PRO A 737 -2.91 -4.48 -10.74
CA PRO A 737 -3.01 -4.74 -9.30
C PRO A 737 -3.71 -6.10 -9.03
N PRO A 738 -3.56 -6.66 -7.81
CA PRO A 738 -4.17 -7.95 -7.47
C PRO A 738 -5.70 -7.91 -7.27
N PHE A 739 -6.26 -6.72 -7.06
CA PHE A 739 -7.67 -6.49 -6.81
C PHE A 739 -8.19 -5.32 -7.64
N SER A 740 -9.50 -5.35 -7.88
CA SER A 740 -10.26 -4.27 -8.53
C SER A 740 -10.38 -3.03 -7.63
N GLU A 741 -11.18 -2.07 -8.08
CA GLU A 741 -11.42 -0.79 -7.43
C GLU A 741 -10.15 0.07 -7.36
N TYR A 742 -10.04 0.88 -6.32
CA TYR A 742 -9.01 1.89 -6.19
C TYR A 742 -7.67 1.29 -5.76
N SER A 743 -6.65 1.52 -6.58
CA SER A 743 -5.26 1.26 -6.27
C SER A 743 -4.39 2.45 -6.64
N VAL A 744 -3.23 2.53 -6.01
CA VAL A 744 -2.20 3.53 -6.28
C VAL A 744 -0.89 2.80 -6.51
N PHE A 745 -0.18 3.22 -7.55
CA PHE A 745 1.21 2.82 -7.75
C PHE A 745 2.08 3.97 -7.27
N TYR A 746 2.86 3.75 -6.21
CA TYR A 746 3.85 4.72 -5.71
C TYR A 746 5.08 4.78 -6.64
N HIS A 747 4.84 4.85 -7.95
CA HIS A 747 5.82 4.69 -9.00
C HIS A 747 6.71 5.92 -9.16
N ARG A 748 7.91 5.71 -9.69
CA ARG A 748 8.94 6.73 -9.95
C ARG A 748 9.71 6.32 -11.19
N LEU A 749 9.68 7.17 -12.21
CA LEU A 749 10.46 6.97 -13.43
C LEU A 749 11.73 7.81 -13.36
N THR A 750 12.86 7.17 -13.60
CA THR A 750 14.19 7.78 -13.65
C THR A 750 14.92 7.27 -14.89
N ILE A 751 15.91 8.02 -15.35
CA ILE A 751 16.77 7.67 -16.48
C ILE A 751 18.23 7.79 -16.05
N ASP A 752 19.07 6.88 -16.53
CA ASP A 752 20.51 6.93 -16.30
C ASP A 752 21.22 7.71 -17.43
N ARG A 753 22.53 7.93 -17.30
CA ARG A 753 23.32 8.68 -18.31
C ARG A 753 23.51 7.92 -19.63
N LEU A 754 23.17 6.62 -19.67
CA LEU A 754 23.21 5.78 -20.86
C LEU A 754 21.86 5.72 -21.58
N GLY A 755 20.84 6.40 -21.07
CA GLY A 755 19.48 6.41 -21.64
C GLY A 755 18.61 5.23 -21.21
N ARG A 756 19.04 4.41 -20.23
CA ARG A 756 18.26 3.30 -19.70
C ARG A 756 17.19 3.82 -18.74
N LEU A 757 15.97 3.32 -18.89
CA LEU A 757 14.82 3.68 -18.06
C LEU A 757 14.76 2.78 -16.83
N PHE A 758 14.52 3.37 -15.66
CA PHE A 758 14.33 2.66 -14.40
C PHE A 758 13.00 3.09 -13.78
N LEU A 759 12.11 2.13 -13.52
CA LEU A 759 10.80 2.34 -12.94
C LEU A 759 10.69 1.61 -11.61
N SER A 760 10.79 2.38 -10.52
CA SER A 760 10.54 1.88 -9.17
C SER A 760 9.05 1.99 -8.87
N TYR A 761 8.42 0.97 -8.30
CA TYR A 761 6.99 1.00 -7.99
C TYR A 761 6.63 0.12 -6.80
N ASP A 762 5.52 0.45 -6.14
CA ASP A 762 4.84 -0.36 -5.13
C ASP A 762 3.33 -0.21 -5.37
N CYS A 763 2.56 -1.27 -5.14
CA CYS A 763 1.12 -1.30 -5.34
C CYS A 763 0.37 -1.26 -4.01
N TRP A 764 -0.37 -0.18 -3.81
CA TRP A 764 -1.29 -0.01 -2.71
C TRP A 764 -2.72 -0.29 -3.17
N SER A 765 -3.48 -1.04 -2.37
CA SER A 765 -4.88 -1.38 -2.65
C SER A 765 -5.81 -0.72 -1.63
N THR A 766 -7.00 -0.34 -2.09
CA THR A 766 -8.08 0.16 -1.24
C THR A 766 -8.56 -0.88 -0.22
N TYR A 767 -8.48 -2.18 -0.54
CA TYR A 767 -9.02 -3.21 0.33
C TYR A 767 -8.15 -3.38 1.57
N TRP A 768 -8.72 -3.00 2.71
CA TRP A 768 -8.00 -2.84 3.96
C TRP A 768 -7.48 -4.16 4.52
N PHE A 769 -8.30 -5.22 4.49
CA PHE A 769 -7.92 -6.57 4.91
C PHE A 769 -6.59 -6.97 4.27
N TYR A 770 -6.54 -6.98 2.93
CA TYR A 770 -5.35 -7.31 2.17
C TYR A 770 -4.14 -6.43 2.52
N ARG A 771 -4.34 -5.11 2.50
CA ARG A 771 -3.24 -4.15 2.69
C ARG A 771 -2.60 -4.31 4.06
N THR A 772 -3.41 -4.48 5.10
CA THR A 772 -2.86 -4.62 6.46
C THR A 772 -2.42 -6.03 6.76
N ASP A 773 -3.04 -7.05 6.17
CA ASP A 773 -2.64 -8.43 6.41
C ASP A 773 -1.25 -8.73 5.85
N PHE A 774 -0.87 -8.11 4.73
CA PHE A 774 0.40 -8.37 4.03
C PHE A 774 1.48 -7.31 4.37
N PRO A 775 2.26 -7.41 5.46
CA PRO A 775 3.20 -6.36 5.85
C PRO A 775 4.46 -6.34 4.98
N GLY A 776 5.24 -5.27 5.10
CA GLY A 776 6.58 -5.15 4.52
C GLY A 776 6.66 -4.20 3.33
N ASN A 777 7.90 -3.88 2.93
CA ASN A 777 8.18 -3.12 1.71
C ASN A 777 8.03 -4.05 0.50
N ARG A 778 7.14 -3.67 -0.43
CA ARG A 778 6.88 -4.43 -1.67
C ARG A 778 7.35 -3.67 -2.91
N ARG A 779 8.20 -2.67 -2.71
CA ARG A 779 8.76 -1.87 -3.79
C ARG A 779 9.66 -2.75 -4.66
N ALA A 780 9.32 -2.79 -5.95
CA ALA A 780 10.09 -3.45 -6.99
C ALA A 780 10.72 -2.42 -7.93
N LEU A 781 11.66 -2.90 -8.76
CA LEU A 781 12.36 -2.10 -9.74
C LEU A 781 12.40 -2.88 -11.05
N MET A 782 11.89 -2.28 -12.11
CA MET A 782 12.05 -2.76 -13.47
C MET A 782 12.84 -1.76 -14.31
N MET A 783 13.48 -2.24 -15.37
CA MET A 783 14.22 -1.39 -16.29
C MET A 783 13.93 -1.73 -17.75
N SER A 784 14.19 -0.76 -18.63
CA SER A 784 14.25 -0.93 -20.07
C SER A 784 15.54 -0.30 -20.59
N SER A 785 16.26 -1.02 -21.44
CA SER A 785 17.49 -0.55 -22.12
C SER A 785 17.27 -0.16 -23.58
N ASP A 786 16.03 -0.22 -24.07
CA ASP A 786 15.66 -0.10 -25.48
C ASP A 786 14.50 0.90 -25.69
N GLY A 787 14.49 1.99 -24.91
CA GLY A 787 13.50 3.05 -25.08
C GLY A 787 12.08 2.67 -24.66
N GLY A 788 11.94 1.69 -23.76
CA GLY A 788 10.66 1.26 -23.21
C GLY A 788 9.97 0.14 -24.00
N GLU A 789 10.62 -0.47 -24.99
CA GLU A 789 10.03 -1.56 -25.78
C GLU A 789 9.91 -2.85 -24.96
N HIS A 790 10.99 -3.21 -24.25
CA HIS A 790 11.03 -4.37 -23.37
C HIS A 790 11.42 -3.97 -21.94
N TRP A 791 10.80 -4.63 -20.97
CA TRP A 791 11.04 -4.40 -19.55
C TRP A 791 11.45 -5.69 -18.85
N LYS A 792 12.45 -5.63 -17.97
CA LYS A 792 12.83 -6.73 -17.07
C LYS A 792 12.90 -6.26 -15.62
N LEU A 793 12.81 -7.20 -14.67
CA LEU A 793 13.13 -6.90 -13.27
C LEU A 793 14.64 -6.69 -13.12
N VAL A 794 15.04 -5.72 -12.30
CA VAL A 794 16.46 -5.37 -12.16
C VAL A 794 17.22 -6.42 -11.34
N GLU A 795 18.50 -6.58 -11.59
CA GLU A 795 19.43 -7.40 -10.81
C GLU A 795 20.70 -6.60 -10.50
N ALA A 796 21.48 -7.03 -9.50
CA ALA A 796 22.67 -6.30 -9.06
C ALA A 796 23.63 -5.93 -10.21
N LYS A 797 23.80 -6.84 -11.18
CA LYS A 797 24.72 -6.66 -12.31
C LYS A 797 24.28 -5.56 -13.28
N ASP A 798 23.01 -5.14 -13.26
CA ASP A 798 22.53 -4.03 -14.11
C ASP A 798 23.11 -2.67 -13.67
N PHE A 799 23.61 -2.60 -12.44
CA PHE A 799 24.22 -1.41 -11.84
C PHE A 799 25.74 -1.36 -11.99
N THR A 800 26.38 -2.49 -12.29
CA THR A 800 27.82 -2.58 -12.52
C THR A 800 28.11 -2.35 -13.99
N GLN A 801 28.99 -1.39 -14.29
CA GLN A 801 29.52 -1.16 -15.65
C GLN A 801 30.72 -2.05 -15.91
#